data_AF-A0A4Q0SX74-F1
#
_entry.id   AF-A0A4Q0SX74-F1
#
_cell.length_a   1.000
_cell.length_b   1.000
_cell.length_c   1.000
_cell.angle_alpha   90.00
_cell.angle_beta   90.00
_cell.angle_gamma   90.00
#
_symmetry.space_group_name_H-M   'P 1'
#
loop_
_entity.id
_entity.type
_entity.pdbx_description
1 polymer ?
#
loop_
_entity_poly.entity_id
_entity_poly.type
_entity_poly.pdbx_seq_one_letter_code
_entity_poly.pdbx_strand_id
1 'polypeptide(L)'
;MLTISKPLSSSQAQTYHAKEFTSAEQNYWKQGDTILGEWQGRMAEQYGLAGGIDAQHFARLSEGQNPLTGEQLVRHRNGHEYTTADGTTVKPVEHRAGWDATFSAPKSVSLTALVGGDDRVREAHREAVTTALTELERYTQARIGGNHAAETTGKFVAAKFEHDTARPVDGYAAPQLHTHAVIFNMTERADGSIRAVQPQSYFDSQQFATAVYQSELMYRLTQLGYEIAPGRSGAPEIKGYTQEYLDASSPRSQQIREYLEKSGFAGPEAAQIAAHTTRDKKEIHTPSEVLAAHRQVAAEFGNQADRVVQEARDRANSIERKPLPAAVRVQEAVTFAKSRNFEREAVTDERDIMRDALRRGMGDLTHSQVRGHFEQRVTSGEFQITPGQKHETGRQFTTREAIAEELSTIKQMQQGRQAAEPIMRQDDAAAHARSGQFLNPAQQRAIEEVLTSQDRIHGLQGLAGSGKTSALSSIREGAEQNGYAVEGFAPTSRAAGQLRDAGIPADTLQGFLARGGVERSSGDPNARHLYMLDESSLASTRQMQSFLEKIGPQDRILLIGDTRQHQGVDAGKPFEQMQEAGMRTSQLDQIVRQKDPELLRAVEHLSRNETATGVQLLQQQGRISEIPDRQQRIEAIATDYVARPENTLIVSPDNASRRDINDAVRAELQNSGALSKENHPMTVLTQRSELTSVDREWAANYQQGDILFYSRGSKEHGIEPRTYAKVASIDAAANRITVAKDDGKQVTYDPKRLSGITAYREISRDFAQGDRIQFTSTNRELGVSNRDLGTITRIDGKQIDLKIDGDKERTVSFDSAKMRHFDHGYTVTSHSSQGLTTDRVLVNMDTTVHPELINTRFAYVSVSRASQDARIYTNDAGNLGERLSTDVTKTSAIDLQKAPTANQQTKEPSMPNTREHPQDDLRREPPTETMVPLPEIIRHEAEVDTRHYAPIEAALPKETEGYEWKRETGDIESYKHDQTGGWLHIDPQGNFYDRQAQPISRQNALEHAAHEPSHSVADNAIVSPNRADKNDDQGISL
;
A
#
# COMPACT_ATOMS: atom_id res chain seq x y z
N MET A 1 -20.58 7.88 6.05
CA MET A 1 -19.16 7.88 5.64
C MET A 1 -18.37 8.55 6.74
N LEU A 2 -17.19 8.04 7.09
CA LEU A 2 -16.30 8.70 8.05
C LEU A 2 -15.26 9.56 7.31
N THR A 3 -15.12 10.81 7.71
CA THR A 3 -14.04 11.71 7.29
C THR A 3 -13.24 12.15 8.50
N ILE A 4 -11.92 12.04 8.44
CA ILE A 4 -11.02 12.51 9.50
C ILE A 4 -10.34 13.80 9.04
N SER A 5 -10.44 14.86 9.84
CA SER A 5 -9.93 16.18 9.49
C SER A 5 -8.38 16.27 9.58
N LYS A 6 -7.83 17.36 9.03
CA LYS A 6 -6.48 17.83 9.42
C LYS A 6 -6.48 18.16 10.93
N PRO A 7 -5.34 18.04 11.63
CA PRO A 7 -5.28 18.28 13.07
C PRO A 7 -5.83 19.67 13.43
N LEU A 8 -6.66 19.71 14.47
CA LEU A 8 -7.25 20.93 15.02
C LEU A 8 -6.25 21.56 16.00
N SER A 9 -6.14 22.89 16.00
CA SER A 9 -5.50 23.60 17.11
C SER A 9 -6.45 23.79 18.29
N SER A 10 -5.92 24.10 19.48
CA SER A 10 -6.76 24.34 20.67
C SER A 10 -7.78 25.43 20.44
N SER A 11 -7.36 26.54 19.80
CA SER A 11 -8.24 27.66 19.46
C SER A 11 -9.34 27.26 18.48
N GLN A 12 -9.02 26.44 17.47
CA GLN A 12 -10.00 25.89 16.54
C GLN A 12 -11.00 24.99 17.26
N ALA A 13 -10.53 24.03 18.07
CA ALA A 13 -11.39 23.10 18.80
C ALA A 13 -12.32 23.84 19.77
N GLN A 14 -11.81 24.80 20.55
CA GLN A 14 -12.60 25.59 21.49
C GLN A 14 -13.56 26.57 20.79
N THR A 15 -13.15 27.20 19.69
CA THR A 15 -14.04 28.06 18.90
C THR A 15 -15.16 27.23 18.26
N TYR A 16 -14.83 26.02 17.80
CA TYR A 16 -15.78 25.07 17.26
C TYR A 16 -16.77 24.62 18.35
N HIS A 17 -16.27 24.25 19.55
CA HIS A 17 -17.06 24.03 20.77
C HIS A 17 -18.06 25.16 21.06
N ALA A 18 -17.54 26.38 21.19
CA ALA A 18 -18.29 27.55 21.61
C ALA A 18 -19.34 28.02 20.57
N LYS A 19 -19.02 27.93 19.28
CA LYS A 19 -19.88 28.46 18.20
C LYS A 19 -20.84 27.44 17.62
N GLU A 20 -20.45 26.18 17.54
CA GLU A 20 -21.18 25.16 16.76
C GLU A 20 -21.95 24.20 17.68
N PHE A 21 -21.53 24.02 18.93
CA PHE A 21 -22.15 23.03 19.84
C PHE A 21 -22.88 23.62 21.05
N THR A 22 -22.40 24.75 21.58
CA THR A 22 -23.08 25.46 22.69
C THR A 22 -23.99 26.60 22.25
N SER A 23 -23.97 27.00 20.96
CA SER A 23 -24.92 28.02 20.48
C SER A 23 -26.29 27.40 20.27
N ALA A 24 -27.29 27.92 20.98
CA ALA A 24 -28.69 27.50 20.88
C ALA A 24 -29.33 27.79 19.50
N GLU A 25 -28.58 28.27 18.52
CA GLU A 25 -29.10 28.87 17.30
C GLU A 25 -28.88 28.00 16.04
N GLN A 26 -28.20 26.84 16.14
CA GLN A 26 -27.71 26.10 14.95
C GLN A 26 -28.25 24.67 14.76
N ASN A 27 -28.96 24.09 15.75
CA ASN A 27 -29.63 22.78 15.62
C ASN A 27 -31.15 22.97 15.79
N TYR A 28 -31.94 22.44 14.85
CA TYR A 28 -33.36 22.76 14.74
C TYR A 28 -34.32 21.73 15.33
N TRP A 29 -33.87 20.49 15.52
CA TRP A 29 -34.66 19.49 16.26
C TRP A 29 -34.42 19.60 17.77
N LYS A 30 -35.03 20.61 18.40
CA LYS A 30 -35.00 20.88 19.85
C LYS A 30 -36.32 20.47 20.52
N GLN A 31 -36.31 19.36 21.27
CA GLN A 31 -37.27 19.13 22.35
C GLN A 31 -36.49 19.02 23.66
N GLY A 32 -36.53 20.07 24.48
CA GLY A 32 -35.81 20.16 25.76
C GLY A 32 -34.43 20.82 25.66
N ASP A 33 -34.14 21.74 26.57
CA ASP A 33 -32.93 22.57 26.56
C ASP A 33 -31.64 21.73 26.67
N THR A 34 -30.63 22.15 25.89
CA THR A 34 -29.26 21.60 25.73
C THR A 34 -29.14 20.28 24.96
N ILE A 35 -28.54 20.36 23.76
CA ILE A 35 -27.94 19.19 23.10
C ILE A 35 -26.71 18.83 23.93
N LEU A 36 -26.88 17.84 24.79
CA LEU A 36 -25.80 17.27 25.57
C LEU A 36 -24.95 16.46 24.59
N GLY A 37 -23.88 17.07 24.07
CA GLY A 37 -22.82 16.28 23.46
C GLY A 37 -22.37 15.21 24.44
N GLU A 38 -21.89 14.07 23.93
CA GLU A 38 -21.60 12.89 24.74
C GLU A 38 -20.12 12.55 24.74
N TRP A 39 -19.60 12.19 25.91
CA TRP A 39 -18.27 11.60 26.02
C TRP A 39 -18.24 10.15 25.54
N GLN A 40 -17.15 9.75 24.90
CA GLN A 40 -16.88 8.35 24.56
C GLN A 40 -15.37 8.04 24.68
N GLY A 41 -15.06 6.79 24.97
CA GLY A 41 -13.70 6.23 25.00
C GLY A 41 -13.29 5.81 26.41
N ARG A 42 -12.36 4.86 26.49
CA ARG A 42 -11.88 4.30 27.75
C ARG A 42 -11.24 5.34 28.65
N MET A 43 -10.57 6.36 28.08
CA MET A 43 -10.06 7.45 28.91
C MET A 43 -11.17 8.33 29.46
N ALA A 44 -12.28 8.51 28.72
CA ALA A 44 -13.44 9.21 29.26
C ALA A 44 -14.01 8.46 30.47
N GLU A 45 -14.14 7.13 30.37
CA GLU A 45 -14.57 6.26 31.48
C GLU A 45 -13.61 6.33 32.67
N GLN A 46 -12.29 6.27 32.44
CA GLN A 46 -11.27 6.40 33.49
C GLN A 46 -11.34 7.73 34.23
N TYR A 47 -11.65 8.82 33.53
CA TYR A 47 -11.85 10.14 34.14
C TYR A 47 -13.26 10.35 34.72
N GLY A 48 -14.15 9.36 34.62
CA GLY A 48 -15.54 9.50 35.06
C GLY A 48 -16.34 10.54 34.26
N LEU A 49 -15.91 10.83 33.02
CA LEU A 49 -16.61 11.74 32.13
C LEU A 49 -17.84 11.01 31.55
N ALA A 50 -19.03 11.37 32.03
CA ALA A 50 -20.29 10.80 31.61
C ALA A 50 -21.34 11.89 31.40
N GLY A 51 -22.33 11.61 30.53
CA GLY A 51 -23.38 12.55 30.19
C GLY A 51 -22.88 13.71 29.32
N GLY A 52 -23.43 14.90 29.56
CA GLY A 52 -23.13 16.11 28.81
C GLY A 52 -21.67 16.54 28.80
N ILE A 53 -21.23 17.07 27.67
CA ILE A 53 -19.91 17.68 27.54
C ILE A 53 -19.86 19.01 28.31
N ASP A 54 -19.07 19.02 29.38
CA ASP A 54 -18.72 20.23 30.11
C ASP A 54 -17.66 21.05 29.35
N ALA A 55 -17.88 22.37 29.26
CA ALA A 55 -17.02 23.26 28.49
C ALA A 55 -15.60 23.39 29.08
N GLN A 56 -15.45 23.29 30.41
CA GLN A 56 -14.14 23.36 31.06
C GLN A 56 -13.36 22.06 30.84
N HIS A 57 -14.01 20.91 30.95
CA HIS A 57 -13.40 19.61 30.63
C HIS A 57 -12.96 19.56 29.16
N PHE A 58 -13.82 20.00 28.24
CA PHE A 58 -13.49 20.08 26.81
C PHE A 58 -12.28 20.98 26.55
N ALA A 59 -12.26 22.18 27.14
CA ALA A 59 -11.15 23.12 27.00
C ALA A 59 -9.83 22.53 27.52
N ARG A 60 -9.83 21.93 28.71
CA ARG A 60 -8.64 21.28 29.29
C ARG A 60 -8.11 20.16 28.40
N LEU A 61 -8.99 19.28 27.93
CA LEU A 61 -8.59 18.19 27.03
C LEU A 61 -8.02 18.72 25.70
N SER A 62 -8.58 19.82 25.16
CA SER A 62 -8.07 20.46 23.95
C SER A 62 -6.67 21.06 24.09
N GLU A 63 -6.25 21.36 25.31
CA GLU A 63 -4.89 21.85 25.62
C GLU A 63 -3.92 20.74 26.03
N GLY A 64 -4.36 19.48 26.01
CA GLY A 64 -3.56 18.34 26.45
C GLY A 64 -3.46 18.21 27.97
N GLN A 65 -4.46 18.71 28.71
CA GLN A 65 -4.50 18.71 30.18
C GLN A 65 -5.47 17.66 30.74
N ASN A 66 -5.25 17.28 31.99
CA ASN A 66 -6.17 16.45 32.75
C ASN A 66 -7.51 17.20 32.91
N PRO A 67 -8.65 16.59 32.55
CA PRO A 67 -9.95 17.27 32.59
C PRO A 67 -10.37 17.65 34.01
N LEU A 68 -9.97 16.88 35.03
CA LEU A 68 -10.37 17.10 36.43
C LEU A 68 -9.38 18.01 37.17
N THR A 69 -8.07 17.74 37.05
CA THR A 69 -7.03 18.42 37.84
C THR A 69 -6.41 19.63 37.13
N GLY A 70 -6.48 19.71 35.80
CA GLY A 70 -5.79 20.73 35.00
C GLY A 70 -4.28 20.50 34.84
N GLU A 71 -3.75 19.38 35.32
CA GLU A 71 -2.34 19.00 35.12
C GLU A 71 -2.00 18.86 33.63
N GLN A 72 -0.84 19.34 33.20
CA GLN A 72 -0.40 19.22 31.81
C GLN A 72 0.10 17.81 31.51
N LEU A 73 -0.64 17.05 30.70
CA LEU A 73 -0.35 15.65 30.38
C LEU A 73 0.44 15.51 29.07
N VAL A 74 0.16 16.36 28.08
CA VAL A 74 0.85 16.37 26.78
C VAL A 74 1.58 17.69 26.60
N ARG A 75 2.92 17.65 26.51
CA ARG A 75 3.74 18.87 26.37
C ARG A 75 3.48 19.57 25.04
N HIS A 76 3.40 20.90 25.09
CA HIS A 76 3.43 21.74 23.89
C HIS A 76 4.84 21.71 23.30
N ARG A 77 4.95 21.68 21.97
CA ARG A 77 6.24 21.91 21.32
C ARG A 77 6.47 23.42 21.24
N ASN A 78 7.52 23.91 21.87
CA ASN A 78 8.04 25.25 21.59
C ASN A 78 8.57 25.23 20.16
N GLY A 79 7.90 25.87 19.22
CA GLY A 79 8.41 25.97 17.86
C GLY A 79 9.32 27.19 17.73
N HIS A 80 10.44 27.02 17.04
CA HIS A 80 11.31 28.12 16.63
C HIS A 80 10.87 28.59 15.25
N GLU A 81 10.63 29.89 15.09
CA GLU A 81 10.48 30.50 13.77
C GLU A 81 11.79 30.34 13.02
N TYR A 82 11.74 29.78 11.82
CA TYR A 82 12.87 29.79 10.91
C TYR A 82 12.39 30.17 9.51
N THR A 83 13.27 30.87 8.80
CA THR A 83 13.04 31.28 7.43
C THR A 83 13.67 30.23 6.52
N THR A 84 12.88 29.63 5.64
CA THR A 84 13.39 28.75 4.57
C THR A 84 14.28 29.53 3.61
N ALA A 85 15.13 28.83 2.84
CA ALA A 85 16.07 29.45 1.88
C ALA A 85 15.39 30.38 0.86
N ASP A 86 14.08 30.18 0.65
CA ASP A 86 13.23 30.91 -0.30
C ASP A 86 12.58 32.17 0.32
N GLY A 87 13.00 32.58 1.53
CA GLY A 87 12.50 33.76 2.23
C GLY A 87 11.14 33.59 2.92
N THR A 88 10.59 32.39 2.94
CA THR A 88 9.31 32.08 3.61
C THR A 88 9.53 31.85 5.11
N THR A 89 8.82 32.60 5.97
CA THR A 89 8.85 32.38 7.42
C THR A 89 7.90 31.25 7.78
N VAL A 90 8.43 30.11 8.26
CA VAL A 90 7.62 29.00 8.74
C VAL A 90 7.26 29.27 10.20
N LYS A 91 5.99 29.61 10.45
CA LYS A 91 5.47 29.79 11.81
C LYS A 91 5.45 28.46 12.56
N PRO A 92 5.70 28.46 13.88
CA PRO A 92 5.71 27.27 14.69
C PRO A 92 4.34 26.56 14.67
N VAL A 93 4.36 25.23 14.61
CA VAL A 93 3.16 24.39 14.63
C VAL A 93 2.45 24.58 15.98
N GLU A 94 1.25 25.18 15.97
CA GLU A 94 0.38 25.27 17.15
C GLU A 94 0.17 23.88 17.79
N HIS A 95 -0.06 23.85 19.12
CA HIS A 95 -0.46 22.62 19.79
C HIS A 95 -1.65 21.98 19.07
N ARG A 96 -1.52 20.69 18.75
CA ARG A 96 -2.59 19.93 18.12
C ARG A 96 -3.51 19.43 19.22
N ALA A 97 -4.72 19.99 19.29
CA ALA A 97 -5.75 19.60 20.23
C ALA A 97 -6.32 18.21 19.95
N GLY A 98 -6.40 17.83 18.67
CA GLY A 98 -7.03 16.58 18.27
C GLY A 98 -7.38 16.52 16.79
N TRP A 99 -8.28 15.60 16.46
CA TRP A 99 -8.82 15.39 15.12
C TRP A 99 -10.35 15.27 15.22
N ASP A 100 -11.04 15.75 14.19
CA ASP A 100 -12.49 15.57 14.08
C ASP A 100 -12.79 14.41 13.15
N ALA A 101 -13.44 13.38 13.70
CA ALA A 101 -13.97 12.23 13.00
C ALA A 101 -15.46 12.46 12.71
N THR A 102 -15.77 12.96 11.51
CA THR A 102 -17.14 13.27 11.10
C THR A 102 -17.81 12.08 10.43
N PHE A 103 -18.91 11.58 11.01
CA PHE A 103 -19.74 10.52 10.46
C PHE A 103 -20.98 11.11 9.79
N SER A 104 -21.03 11.07 8.47
CA SER A 104 -22.17 11.60 7.70
C SER A 104 -23.09 10.50 7.23
N ALA A 105 -24.38 10.59 7.58
CA ALA A 105 -25.41 9.69 7.06
C ALA A 105 -25.71 10.00 5.57
N PRO A 106 -26.12 9.00 4.78
CA PRO A 106 -26.62 9.22 3.42
C PRO A 106 -27.81 10.18 3.39
N LYS A 107 -28.05 10.80 2.23
CA LYS A 107 -29.12 11.82 2.11
C LYS A 107 -30.50 11.20 2.33
N SER A 108 -30.76 10.01 1.80
CA SER A 108 -32.02 9.27 2.04
C SER A 108 -32.28 9.01 3.53
N VAL A 109 -31.25 8.62 4.28
CA VAL A 109 -31.30 8.44 5.74
C VAL A 109 -31.56 9.77 6.46
N SER A 110 -30.85 10.84 6.06
CA SER A 110 -31.03 12.18 6.63
C SER A 110 -32.46 12.70 6.43
N LEU A 111 -33.03 12.53 5.23
CA LEU A 111 -34.42 12.91 4.94
C LEU A 111 -35.42 12.09 5.76
N THR A 112 -35.20 10.78 5.88
CA THR A 112 -36.08 9.91 6.68
C THR A 112 -36.09 10.33 8.15
N ALA A 113 -34.91 10.56 8.73
CA ALA A 113 -34.77 10.99 10.12
C ALA A 113 -35.37 12.37 10.36
N LEU A 114 -34.97 13.36 9.55
CA LEU A 114 -35.15 14.77 9.88
C LEU A 114 -36.39 15.40 9.24
N VAL A 115 -36.79 14.94 8.07
CA VAL A 115 -38.00 15.41 7.37
C VAL A 115 -39.16 14.49 7.65
N GLY A 116 -38.94 13.17 7.58
CA GLY A 116 -39.93 12.16 7.97
C GLY A 116 -40.18 12.11 9.49
N GLY A 117 -39.28 12.68 10.30
CA GLY A 117 -39.43 12.78 11.76
C GLY A 117 -39.39 11.43 12.48
N ASP A 118 -38.61 10.46 11.99
CA ASP A 118 -38.45 9.17 12.65
C ASP A 118 -37.19 9.11 13.53
N ASP A 119 -37.35 9.38 14.83
CA ASP A 119 -36.23 9.38 15.78
C ASP A 119 -35.54 8.02 15.91
N ARG A 120 -36.20 6.91 15.55
CA ARG A 120 -35.57 5.58 15.55
C ARG A 120 -34.41 5.49 14.56
N VAL A 121 -34.48 6.26 13.46
CA VAL A 121 -33.40 6.37 12.46
C VAL A 121 -32.21 7.16 13.03
N ARG A 122 -32.46 8.20 13.82
CA ARG A 122 -31.40 8.97 14.51
C ARG A 122 -30.70 8.10 15.54
N GLU A 123 -31.46 7.34 16.31
CA GLU A 123 -30.88 6.41 17.28
C GLU A 123 -30.03 5.33 16.60
N ALA A 124 -30.52 4.74 15.51
CA ALA A 124 -29.74 3.81 14.69
C ALA A 124 -28.41 4.42 14.18
N HIS A 125 -28.42 5.71 13.81
CA HIS A 125 -27.21 6.46 13.44
C HIS A 125 -26.25 6.63 14.64
N ARG A 126 -26.73 7.06 15.81
CA ARG A 126 -25.91 7.23 17.02
C ARG A 126 -25.26 5.93 17.47
N GLU A 127 -26.01 4.84 17.47
CA GLU A 127 -25.50 3.52 17.83
C GLU A 127 -24.43 3.05 16.83
N ALA A 128 -24.67 3.25 15.52
CA ALA A 128 -23.68 2.93 14.48
C ALA A 128 -22.40 3.76 14.61
N VAL A 129 -22.50 5.06 14.92
CA VAL A 129 -21.34 5.92 15.22
C VAL A 129 -20.58 5.42 16.44
N THR A 130 -21.30 5.06 17.50
CA THR A 130 -20.71 4.57 18.75
C THR A 130 -19.91 3.28 18.51
N THR A 131 -20.46 2.32 17.76
CA THR A 131 -19.75 1.09 17.39
C THR A 131 -18.50 1.39 16.56
N ALA A 132 -18.59 2.26 15.55
CA ALA A 132 -17.47 2.60 14.70
C ALA A 132 -16.34 3.34 15.45
N LEU A 133 -16.67 4.24 16.38
CA LEU A 133 -15.70 4.92 17.24
C LEU A 133 -15.02 3.95 18.23
N THR A 134 -15.76 2.98 18.78
CA THR A 134 -15.20 1.93 19.63
C THR A 134 -14.16 1.10 18.88
N GLU A 135 -14.42 0.80 17.61
CA GLU A 135 -13.45 0.10 16.78
C GLU A 135 -12.27 0.97 16.37
N LEU A 136 -12.48 2.28 16.13
CA LEU A 136 -11.39 3.22 15.88
C LEU A 136 -10.45 3.35 17.09
N GLU A 137 -11.00 3.36 18.31
CA GLU A 137 -10.24 3.40 19.56
C GLU A 137 -9.22 2.26 19.68
N ARG A 138 -9.58 1.04 19.23
CA ARG A 138 -8.71 -0.13 19.33
C ARG A 138 -7.37 0.05 18.63
N TYR A 139 -7.32 0.89 17.59
CA TYR A 139 -6.12 1.16 16.82
C TYR A 139 -5.47 2.49 17.21
N THR A 140 -5.93 3.18 18.26
CA THR A 140 -5.24 4.36 18.78
C THR A 140 -3.82 3.98 19.22
N GLN A 141 -2.84 4.76 18.75
CA GLN A 141 -1.43 4.57 19.07
C GLN A 141 -0.84 5.81 19.76
N ALA A 142 0.07 5.59 20.69
CA ALA A 142 0.92 6.60 21.32
C ALA A 142 2.17 6.87 20.47
N ARG A 143 2.51 8.16 20.33
CA ARG A 143 3.79 8.58 19.76
C ARG A 143 4.89 8.48 20.82
N ILE A 144 5.91 7.67 20.56
CA ILE A 144 7.04 7.45 21.49
C ILE A 144 8.18 8.46 21.27
N GLY A 145 8.47 8.82 20.02
CA GLY A 145 9.57 9.75 19.67
C GLY A 145 10.93 9.06 19.52
N GLY A 146 11.95 9.79 19.02
CA GLY A 146 13.32 9.27 18.89
C GLY A 146 13.49 8.05 17.97
N ASN A 147 12.83 8.03 16.80
CA ASN A 147 12.82 6.91 15.84
C ASN A 147 12.26 5.57 16.37
N HIS A 148 11.65 5.55 17.55
CA HIS A 148 10.90 4.39 18.07
C HIS A 148 9.55 4.26 17.36
N ALA A 149 9.11 3.01 17.19
CA ALA A 149 7.79 2.69 16.65
C ALA A 149 6.68 3.22 17.58
N ALA A 150 5.53 3.54 17.00
CA ALA A 150 4.36 3.89 17.78
C ALA A 150 3.84 2.68 18.55
N GLU A 151 3.25 2.90 19.71
CA GLU A 151 2.73 1.83 20.57
C GLU A 151 1.21 1.86 20.54
N THR A 152 0.56 0.73 20.22
CA THR A 152 -0.91 0.64 20.28
C THR A 152 -1.38 0.63 21.73
N THR A 153 -2.11 1.68 22.11
CA THR A 153 -2.66 1.86 23.46
C THR A 153 -4.11 1.40 23.54
N GLY A 154 -4.85 1.50 22.43
CA GLY A 154 -6.26 1.12 22.40
C GLY A 154 -7.14 1.95 23.34
N LYS A 155 -6.76 3.21 23.58
CA LYS A 155 -7.41 4.12 24.54
C LYS A 155 -7.45 5.54 23.98
N PHE A 156 -8.61 6.18 23.98
CA PHE A 156 -8.75 7.60 23.66
C PHE A 156 -9.84 8.26 24.51
N VAL A 157 -9.96 9.58 24.39
CA VAL A 157 -11.12 10.35 24.83
C VAL A 157 -11.65 11.13 23.64
N ALA A 158 -12.96 11.03 23.41
CA ALA A 158 -13.66 11.68 22.33
C ALA A 158 -14.93 12.39 22.82
N ALA A 159 -15.22 13.53 22.20
CA ALA A 159 -16.41 14.33 22.41
C ALA A 159 -17.30 14.25 21.16
N LYS A 160 -18.50 13.68 21.28
CA LYS A 160 -19.46 13.51 20.18
C LYS A 160 -20.52 14.60 20.16
N PHE A 161 -20.85 15.07 18.97
CA PHE A 161 -21.90 16.06 18.76
C PHE A 161 -22.67 15.74 17.48
N GLU A 162 -23.98 15.56 17.60
CA GLU A 162 -24.88 15.31 16.47
C GLU A 162 -25.42 16.62 15.90
N HIS A 163 -25.38 16.74 14.57
CA HIS A 163 -25.89 17.85 13.79
C HIS A 163 -26.92 17.37 12.75
N ASP A 164 -27.85 18.27 12.40
CA ASP A 164 -28.99 17.97 11.53
C ASP A 164 -29.04 18.79 10.23
N THR A 165 -28.18 19.79 10.05
CA THR A 165 -28.14 20.63 8.84
C THR A 165 -26.78 20.64 8.15
N ALA A 166 -26.80 20.74 6.81
CA ALA A 166 -25.65 21.16 6.06
C ALA A 166 -25.53 22.69 6.12
N ARG A 167 -24.33 23.20 5.80
CA ARG A 167 -24.14 24.65 5.61
C ARG A 167 -25.11 25.18 4.54
N PRO A 168 -25.74 26.35 4.74
CA PRO A 168 -26.65 26.93 3.76
C PRO A 168 -26.01 27.12 2.39
N VAL A 169 -26.81 26.93 1.35
CA VAL A 169 -26.53 27.37 -0.03
C VAL A 169 -27.71 28.23 -0.45
N ASP A 170 -27.45 29.48 -0.85
CA ASP A 170 -28.49 30.46 -1.20
C ASP A 170 -29.58 30.61 -0.11
N GLY A 171 -29.17 30.61 1.17
CA GLY A 171 -30.09 30.72 2.32
C GLY A 171 -30.86 29.43 2.68
N TYR A 172 -30.66 28.32 1.96
CA TYR A 172 -31.28 27.03 2.28
C TYR A 172 -30.31 26.09 3.02
N ALA A 173 -30.55 25.86 4.31
CA ALA A 173 -29.83 24.89 5.13
C ALA A 173 -30.37 23.47 4.93
N ALA A 174 -29.81 22.71 3.98
CA ALA A 174 -30.35 21.40 3.62
C ALA A 174 -30.23 20.34 4.76
N PRO A 175 -31.18 19.38 4.88
CA PRO A 175 -31.16 18.36 5.94
C PRO A 175 -29.95 17.43 5.80
N GLN A 176 -29.12 17.30 6.83
CA GLN A 176 -27.92 16.46 6.81
C GLN A 176 -27.63 15.91 8.21
N LEU A 177 -27.98 14.66 8.45
CA LEU A 177 -27.66 13.99 9.71
C LEU A 177 -26.18 13.60 9.73
N HIS A 178 -25.43 14.12 10.69
CA HIS A 178 -24.02 13.78 10.87
C HIS A 178 -23.56 13.95 12.31
N THR A 179 -22.47 13.30 12.68
CA THR A 179 -21.88 13.39 14.03
C THR A 179 -20.43 13.79 13.92
N HIS A 180 -20.05 14.88 14.59
CA HIS A 180 -18.66 15.27 14.81
C HIS A 180 -18.14 14.58 16.07
N ALA A 181 -17.04 13.85 15.95
CA ALA A 181 -16.38 13.21 17.08
C ALA A 181 -14.96 13.79 17.22
N VAL A 182 -14.80 14.73 18.16
CA VAL A 182 -13.51 15.36 18.45
C VAL A 182 -12.70 14.41 19.32
N ILE A 183 -11.71 13.76 18.71
CA ILE A 183 -10.75 12.86 19.36
C ILE A 183 -9.57 13.69 19.84
N PHE A 184 -9.37 13.78 21.15
CA PHE A 184 -8.29 14.59 21.71
C PHE A 184 -6.92 13.94 21.53
N ASN A 185 -5.88 14.77 21.40
CA ASN A 185 -4.51 14.34 21.14
C ASN A 185 -3.80 13.81 22.41
N MET A 186 -4.42 12.86 23.09
CA MET A 186 -3.85 12.17 24.23
C MET A 186 -4.27 10.71 24.26
N THR A 187 -3.35 9.86 24.69
CA THR A 187 -3.59 8.45 24.91
C THR A 187 -2.70 7.91 26.02
N GLU A 188 -3.19 6.97 26.80
CA GLU A 188 -2.50 6.37 27.95
C GLU A 188 -1.86 5.04 27.55
N ARG A 189 -0.57 4.89 27.83
CA ARG A 189 0.22 3.67 27.59
C ARG A 189 -0.04 2.62 28.67
N ALA A 190 0.48 1.41 28.47
CA ALA A 190 0.34 0.34 29.46
C ALA A 190 1.02 0.66 30.81
N ASP A 191 2.07 1.48 30.79
CA ASP A 191 2.79 1.97 31.98
C ASP A 191 2.09 3.14 32.70
N GLY A 192 0.90 3.56 32.24
CA GLY A 192 0.15 4.69 32.77
C GLY A 192 0.63 6.05 32.28
N SER A 193 1.72 6.13 31.51
CA SER A 193 2.18 7.40 30.95
C SER A 193 1.27 7.89 29.81
N ILE A 194 0.99 9.19 29.79
CA ILE A 194 0.17 9.80 28.74
C ILE A 194 1.07 10.43 27.67
N ARG A 195 0.74 10.15 26.41
CA ARG A 195 1.46 10.62 25.23
C ARG A 195 0.49 11.23 24.22
N ALA A 196 1.05 12.03 23.31
CA ALA A 196 0.33 12.46 22.12
C ALA A 196 0.00 11.26 21.23
N VAL A 197 -1.12 11.33 20.53
CA VAL A 197 -1.56 10.29 19.60
C VAL A 197 -0.69 10.30 18.34
N GLN A 198 -0.42 9.11 17.81
CA GLN A 198 0.15 8.91 16.47
C GLN A 198 -0.99 8.85 15.43
N PRO A 199 -1.15 9.88 14.57
CA PRO A 199 -2.32 10.01 13.70
C PRO A 199 -2.39 9.02 12.55
N GLN A 200 -1.26 8.41 12.14
CA GLN A 200 -1.22 7.50 10.98
C GLN A 200 -2.26 6.37 11.11
N SER A 201 -2.36 5.78 12.29
CA SER A 201 -3.30 4.71 12.61
C SER A 201 -4.77 5.06 12.34
N TYR A 202 -5.16 6.33 12.47
CA TYR A 202 -6.53 6.79 12.20
C TYR A 202 -6.84 6.83 10.71
N PHE A 203 -5.90 7.31 9.89
CA PHE A 203 -6.07 7.32 8.44
C PHE A 203 -6.07 5.89 7.87
N ASP A 204 -5.18 5.03 8.37
CA ASP A 204 -5.16 3.61 8.02
C ASP A 204 -6.47 2.89 8.40
N SER A 205 -7.11 3.30 9.50
CA SER A 205 -8.36 2.70 9.99
C SER A 205 -9.64 3.31 9.41
N GLN A 206 -9.55 4.42 8.68
CA GLN A 206 -10.72 5.21 8.26
C GLN A 206 -11.71 4.41 7.40
N GLN A 207 -11.19 3.63 6.45
CA GLN A 207 -12.03 2.80 5.56
C GLN A 207 -12.71 1.66 6.32
N PHE A 208 -12.01 1.06 7.28
CA PHE A 208 -12.54 0.01 8.13
C PHE A 208 -13.65 0.57 9.05
N ALA A 209 -13.39 1.67 9.77
CA ALA A 209 -14.40 2.32 10.61
C ALA A 209 -15.61 2.81 9.79
N THR A 210 -15.40 3.25 8.53
CA THR A 210 -16.50 3.55 7.60
C THR A 210 -17.35 2.32 7.30
N ALA A 211 -16.73 1.17 7.04
CA ALA A 211 -17.44 -0.08 6.77
C ALA A 211 -18.22 -0.58 8.00
N VAL A 212 -17.65 -0.44 9.21
CA VAL A 212 -18.34 -0.73 10.48
C VAL A 212 -19.59 0.15 10.60
N TYR A 213 -19.44 1.48 10.50
CA TYR A 213 -20.57 2.42 10.57
C TYR A 213 -21.66 2.09 9.54
N GLN A 214 -21.29 1.85 8.28
CA GLN A 214 -22.25 1.54 7.22
C GLN A 214 -22.98 0.22 7.47
N SER A 215 -22.28 -0.84 7.88
CA SER A 215 -22.88 -2.16 8.14
C SER A 215 -23.86 -2.10 9.32
N GLU A 216 -23.46 -1.46 10.42
CA GLU A 216 -24.29 -1.30 11.61
C GLU A 216 -25.55 -0.46 11.33
N LEU A 217 -25.39 0.66 10.62
CA LEU A 217 -26.53 1.50 10.24
C LEU A 217 -27.49 0.73 9.33
N MET A 218 -26.97 0.06 8.29
CA MET A 218 -27.78 -0.72 7.35
C MET A 218 -28.56 -1.84 8.04
N TYR A 219 -27.90 -2.56 8.96
CA TYR A 219 -28.54 -3.61 9.77
C TYR A 219 -29.70 -3.04 10.58
N ARG A 220 -29.46 -1.96 11.32
CA ARG A 220 -30.46 -1.33 12.19
C ARG A 220 -31.65 -0.78 11.40
N LEU A 221 -31.41 -0.09 10.28
CA LEU A 221 -32.49 0.40 9.41
C LEU A 221 -33.34 -0.75 8.86
N THR A 222 -32.70 -1.87 8.49
CA THR A 222 -33.41 -3.07 8.03
C THR A 222 -34.26 -3.68 9.14
N GLN A 223 -33.81 -3.65 10.41
CA GLN A 223 -34.62 -4.07 11.56
C GLN A 223 -35.81 -3.15 11.81
N LEU A 224 -35.68 -1.85 11.51
CA LEU A 224 -36.77 -0.87 11.62
C LEU A 224 -37.82 -0.98 10.48
N GLY A 225 -37.64 -1.90 9.54
CA GLY A 225 -38.59 -2.16 8.45
C GLY A 225 -38.33 -1.34 7.17
N TYR A 226 -37.21 -0.63 7.07
CA TYR A 226 -36.83 0.07 5.84
C TYR A 226 -36.27 -0.91 4.80
N GLU A 227 -36.61 -0.66 3.54
CA GLU A 227 -35.98 -1.34 2.42
C GLU A 227 -34.72 -0.58 2.01
N ILE A 228 -33.57 -1.24 2.07
CA ILE A 228 -32.27 -0.62 1.80
C ILE A 228 -31.69 -1.15 0.49
N ALA A 229 -31.05 -0.26 -0.27
CA ALA A 229 -30.17 -0.59 -1.37
C ALA A 229 -28.74 -0.11 -1.06
N PRO A 230 -27.71 -0.83 -1.52
CA PRO A 230 -26.35 -0.33 -1.44
C PRO A 230 -26.13 0.82 -2.44
N GLY A 231 -25.67 1.96 -1.94
CA GLY A 231 -25.18 3.06 -2.77
C GLY A 231 -23.81 2.76 -3.40
N ARG A 232 -23.31 3.68 -4.24
CA ARG A 232 -22.04 3.53 -4.99
C ARG A 232 -20.80 3.24 -4.12
N SER A 233 -20.82 3.66 -2.85
CA SER A 233 -19.72 3.48 -1.89
C SER A 233 -20.00 2.43 -0.81
N GLY A 234 -21.02 1.58 -1.00
CA GLY A 234 -21.51 0.64 0.02
C GLY A 234 -22.33 1.31 1.14
N ALA A 235 -22.61 2.61 1.02
CA ALA A 235 -23.46 3.32 1.97
C ALA A 235 -24.93 2.85 1.89
N PRO A 236 -25.68 2.79 3.01
CA PRO A 236 -27.08 2.38 2.98
C PRO A 236 -27.98 3.49 2.42
N GLU A 237 -28.61 3.23 1.28
CA GLU A 237 -29.64 4.11 0.70
C GLU A 237 -31.03 3.55 0.95
N ILE A 238 -31.90 4.31 1.62
CA ILE A 238 -33.30 3.91 1.82
C ILE A 238 -34.04 4.04 0.48
N LYS A 239 -34.76 2.99 0.08
CA LYS A 239 -35.60 3.01 -1.13
C LYS A 239 -36.84 3.86 -0.94
N GLY A 240 -37.39 4.35 -2.05
CA GLY A 240 -38.62 5.15 -2.07
C GLY A 240 -38.43 6.64 -2.34
N TYR A 241 -37.17 7.07 -2.54
CA TYR A 241 -36.81 8.43 -2.93
C TYR A 241 -36.48 8.51 -4.43
N THR A 242 -36.95 9.55 -5.11
CA THR A 242 -36.54 9.86 -6.48
C THR A 242 -35.18 10.56 -6.52
N GLN A 243 -34.41 10.38 -7.59
CA GLN A 243 -33.07 10.98 -7.70
C GLN A 243 -33.17 12.53 -7.70
N GLU A 244 -34.20 13.08 -8.34
CA GLU A 244 -34.48 14.51 -8.39
C GLU A 244 -34.67 15.10 -6.98
N TYR A 245 -35.36 14.38 -6.09
CA TYR A 245 -35.58 14.85 -4.72
C TYR A 245 -34.31 14.78 -3.87
N LEU A 246 -33.52 13.71 -4.02
CA LEU A 246 -32.22 13.59 -3.36
C LEU A 246 -31.26 14.70 -3.79
N ASP A 247 -31.25 15.02 -5.09
CA ASP A 247 -30.41 16.07 -5.68
C ASP A 247 -30.85 17.47 -5.23
N ALA A 248 -32.16 17.76 -5.26
CA ALA A 248 -32.73 19.02 -4.76
C ALA A 248 -32.45 19.23 -3.25
N SER A 249 -32.37 18.14 -2.49
CA SER A 249 -32.03 18.17 -1.07
C SER A 249 -30.51 18.20 -0.80
N SER A 250 -29.67 18.30 -1.85
CA SER A 250 -28.20 18.26 -1.78
C SER A 250 -27.48 19.40 -2.54
N PRO A 251 -27.93 20.68 -2.45
CA PRO A 251 -27.40 21.76 -3.30
C PRO A 251 -25.89 22.00 -3.13
N ARG A 252 -25.36 21.83 -1.91
CA ARG A 252 -23.92 21.94 -1.62
C ARG A 252 -23.08 20.92 -2.39
N SER A 253 -23.56 19.70 -2.53
CA SER A 253 -22.85 18.64 -3.26
C SER A 253 -22.82 18.92 -4.76
N GLN A 254 -23.87 19.56 -5.30
CA GLN A 254 -23.90 20.00 -6.69
C GLN A 254 -22.91 21.14 -6.92
N GLN A 255 -22.93 22.18 -6.07
CA GLN A 255 -22.02 23.33 -6.16
C GLN A 255 -20.54 22.91 -6.15
N ILE A 256 -20.14 21.98 -5.28
CA ILE A 256 -18.77 21.44 -5.24
C ILE A 256 -18.45 20.70 -6.54
N ARG A 257 -19.36 19.89 -7.06
CA ARG A 257 -19.16 19.12 -8.29
C ARG A 257 -18.98 20.04 -9.49
N GLU A 258 -19.84 21.05 -9.63
CA GLU A 258 -19.75 22.04 -10.69
C GLU A 258 -18.45 22.85 -10.62
N TYR A 259 -17.98 23.20 -9.42
CA TYR A 259 -16.70 23.89 -9.26
C TYR A 259 -15.53 22.98 -9.67
N LEU A 260 -15.53 21.71 -9.28
CA LEU A 260 -14.50 20.74 -9.68
C LEU A 260 -14.48 20.53 -11.20
N GLU A 261 -15.66 20.37 -11.82
CA GLU A 261 -15.78 20.26 -13.28
C GLU A 261 -15.27 21.52 -14.00
N LYS A 262 -15.60 22.72 -13.50
CA LYS A 262 -15.15 23.99 -14.10
C LYS A 262 -13.65 24.26 -13.89
N SER A 263 -13.10 23.83 -12.75
CA SER A 263 -11.71 24.10 -12.40
C SER A 263 -10.72 23.07 -12.97
N GLY A 264 -11.22 21.93 -13.47
CA GLY A 264 -10.38 20.86 -14.04
C GLY A 264 -9.54 20.10 -13.01
N PHE A 265 -9.61 20.48 -11.73
CA PHE A 265 -8.92 19.80 -10.64
C PHE A 265 -9.76 18.63 -10.12
N ALA A 266 -9.11 17.49 -9.89
CA ALA A 266 -9.71 16.30 -9.32
C ALA A 266 -8.93 15.85 -8.08
N GLY A 267 -9.64 15.25 -7.12
CA GLY A 267 -9.04 14.66 -5.93
C GLY A 267 -9.50 15.29 -4.61
N PRO A 268 -9.11 14.70 -3.46
CA PRO A 268 -9.60 15.12 -2.14
C PRO A 268 -9.24 16.56 -1.76
N GLU A 269 -8.03 17.00 -2.14
CA GLU A 269 -7.55 18.36 -1.86
C GLU A 269 -8.27 19.41 -2.71
N ALA A 270 -8.46 19.13 -4.01
CA ALA A 270 -9.28 19.96 -4.89
C ALA A 270 -10.73 20.08 -4.37
N ALA A 271 -11.31 18.97 -3.90
CA ALA A 271 -12.65 18.96 -3.31
C ALA A 271 -12.71 19.79 -2.02
N GLN A 272 -11.66 19.76 -1.21
CA GLN A 272 -11.54 20.59 0.00
C GLN A 272 -11.45 22.09 -0.37
N ILE A 273 -10.62 22.44 -1.35
CA ILE A 273 -10.50 23.81 -1.86
C ILE A 273 -11.85 24.29 -2.41
N ALA A 274 -12.51 23.49 -3.25
CA ALA A 274 -13.84 23.78 -3.77
C ALA A 274 -14.83 24.06 -2.63
N ALA A 275 -14.88 23.18 -1.63
CA ALA A 275 -15.78 23.32 -0.49
C ALA A 275 -15.50 24.56 0.38
N HIS A 276 -14.26 25.07 0.40
CA HIS A 276 -13.89 26.31 1.07
C HIS A 276 -14.17 27.56 0.23
N THR A 277 -13.93 27.49 -1.09
CA THR A 277 -14.09 28.62 -2.01
C THR A 277 -15.55 28.92 -2.31
N THR A 278 -16.39 27.89 -2.49
CA THR A 278 -17.83 28.06 -2.77
C THR A 278 -18.65 28.31 -1.50
N ARG A 279 -17.99 28.68 -0.40
CA ARG A 279 -18.60 28.77 0.92
C ARG A 279 -19.37 30.08 1.09
N ASP A 280 -20.69 29.99 1.21
CA ASP A 280 -21.53 31.12 1.63
C ASP A 280 -21.24 31.56 3.08
N LYS A 281 -21.51 32.83 3.36
CA LYS A 281 -21.47 33.35 4.75
C LYS A 281 -22.53 32.62 5.57
N LYS A 282 -22.21 32.35 6.84
CA LYS A 282 -23.15 31.70 7.77
C LYS A 282 -24.37 32.61 7.99
N GLU A 283 -25.52 32.20 7.51
CA GLU A 283 -26.82 32.72 7.93
C GLU A 283 -27.37 31.87 9.08
N ILE A 284 -27.95 32.51 10.09
CA ILE A 284 -28.51 31.87 11.27
C ILE A 284 -30.03 31.81 11.04
N HIS A 285 -30.58 30.60 10.88
CA HIS A 285 -32.02 30.37 10.75
C HIS A 285 -32.56 29.75 12.02
N THR A 286 -33.78 30.13 12.40
CA THR A 286 -34.45 29.51 13.55
C THR A 286 -34.82 28.06 13.24
N PRO A 287 -34.94 27.22 14.28
CA PRO A 287 -35.36 25.85 14.12
C PRO A 287 -36.63 25.61 13.28
N SER A 288 -37.64 26.43 13.51
CA SER A 288 -38.92 26.37 12.80
C SER A 288 -38.81 26.77 11.33
N GLU A 289 -37.93 27.71 10.98
CA GLU A 289 -37.73 28.16 9.60
C GLU A 289 -37.06 27.07 8.76
N VAL A 290 -36.04 26.41 9.33
CA VAL A 290 -35.35 25.30 8.66
C VAL A 290 -36.30 24.14 8.38
N LEU A 291 -37.08 23.72 9.38
CA LEU A 291 -38.07 22.64 9.21
C LEU A 291 -39.16 23.03 8.20
N ALA A 292 -39.64 24.28 8.23
CA ALA A 292 -40.62 24.76 7.27
C ALA A 292 -40.08 24.71 5.84
N ALA A 293 -38.83 25.15 5.62
CA ALA A 293 -38.17 25.06 4.32
C ALA A 293 -38.02 23.60 3.85
N HIS A 294 -37.63 22.68 4.74
CA HIS A 294 -37.54 21.25 4.42
C HIS A 294 -38.90 20.66 4.02
N ARG A 295 -39.96 21.04 4.75
CA ARG A 295 -41.34 20.59 4.47
C ARG A 295 -41.87 21.16 3.17
N GLN A 296 -41.50 22.39 2.81
CA GLN A 296 -41.86 23.00 1.53
C GLN A 296 -41.24 22.22 0.37
N VAL A 297 -39.92 21.97 0.41
CA VAL A 297 -39.24 21.16 -0.60
C VAL A 297 -39.84 19.75 -0.64
N ALA A 298 -40.08 19.11 0.51
CA ALA A 298 -40.71 17.79 0.55
C ALA A 298 -42.09 17.76 -0.14
N ALA A 299 -42.90 18.81 0.02
CA ALA A 299 -44.22 18.92 -0.61
C ALA A 299 -44.13 18.98 -2.15
N GLU A 300 -43.14 19.67 -2.70
CA GLU A 300 -42.90 19.76 -4.15
C GLU A 300 -42.60 18.38 -4.78
N PHE A 301 -42.01 17.47 -4.00
CA PHE A 301 -41.69 16.11 -4.43
C PHE A 301 -42.68 15.05 -3.91
N GLY A 302 -43.84 15.46 -3.37
CA GLY A 302 -44.92 14.54 -2.96
C GLY A 302 -44.74 13.89 -1.58
N ASN A 303 -44.04 14.56 -0.65
CA ASN A 303 -43.84 14.12 0.75
C ASN A 303 -43.31 12.68 0.86
N GLN A 304 -42.34 12.33 0.01
CA GLN A 304 -41.80 10.97 -0.07
C GLN A 304 -41.26 10.47 1.27
N ALA A 305 -40.68 11.35 2.11
CA ALA A 305 -40.15 10.96 3.41
C ALA A 305 -41.24 10.45 4.37
N ASP A 306 -42.39 11.11 4.46
CA ASP A 306 -43.51 10.68 5.31
C ASP A 306 -44.06 9.33 4.84
N ARG A 307 -44.19 9.15 3.52
CA ARG A 307 -44.63 7.88 2.92
C ARG A 307 -43.67 6.74 3.26
N VAL A 308 -42.37 6.94 3.06
CA VAL A 308 -41.32 5.94 3.34
C VAL A 308 -41.32 5.52 4.82
N VAL A 309 -41.49 6.47 5.75
CA VAL A 309 -41.59 6.18 7.18
C VAL A 309 -42.83 5.34 7.50
N GLN A 310 -43.99 5.68 6.94
CA GLN A 310 -45.22 4.91 7.16
C GLN A 310 -45.11 3.49 6.61
N GLU A 311 -44.65 3.34 5.36
CA GLU A 311 -44.44 2.03 4.76
C GLU A 311 -43.48 1.15 5.59
N ALA A 312 -42.44 1.74 6.19
CA ALA A 312 -41.51 1.02 7.06
C ALA A 312 -42.17 0.58 8.37
N ARG A 313 -43.03 1.41 8.98
CA ARG A 313 -43.80 1.05 10.18
C ARG A 313 -44.79 -0.08 9.89
N ASP A 314 -45.47 -0.01 8.77
CA ASP A 314 -46.41 -1.06 8.33
C ASP A 314 -45.69 -2.39 8.08
N ARG A 315 -44.51 -2.34 7.45
CA ARG A 315 -43.64 -3.51 7.30
C ARG A 315 -43.18 -4.07 8.64
N ALA A 316 -42.71 -3.21 9.56
CA ALA A 316 -42.26 -3.65 10.87
C ALA A 316 -43.36 -4.40 11.66
N ASN A 317 -44.63 -3.99 11.49
CA ASN A 317 -45.78 -4.61 12.15
C ASN A 317 -46.27 -5.93 11.50
N SER A 318 -45.87 -6.22 10.26
CA SER A 318 -46.38 -7.36 9.48
C SER A 318 -45.39 -8.53 9.34
N ILE A 319 -44.18 -8.40 9.85
CA ILE A 319 -43.09 -9.34 9.58
C ILE A 319 -42.92 -10.36 10.74
N GLU A 320 -43.36 -11.61 10.54
CA GLU A 320 -42.72 -12.80 11.13
C GLU A 320 -41.48 -13.14 10.28
N ARG A 321 -40.32 -12.58 10.64
CA ARG A 321 -39.07 -12.89 9.94
C ARG A 321 -38.55 -14.25 10.41
N LYS A 322 -38.48 -15.24 9.51
CA LYS A 322 -37.54 -16.36 9.62
C LYS A 322 -36.18 -15.89 9.06
N PRO A 323 -35.20 -15.53 9.90
CA PRO A 323 -33.85 -15.28 9.39
C PRO A 323 -33.30 -16.58 8.77
N LEU A 324 -32.68 -16.48 7.60
CA LEU A 324 -31.68 -17.48 7.19
C LEU A 324 -30.62 -17.55 8.31
N PRO A 325 -30.02 -18.73 8.62
CA PRO A 325 -29.09 -18.83 9.75
C PRO A 325 -27.91 -17.88 9.56
N ALA A 326 -27.80 -16.84 10.40
CA ALA A 326 -26.76 -15.82 10.32
C ALA A 326 -25.34 -16.43 10.25
N ALA A 327 -25.13 -17.60 10.85
CA ALA A 327 -23.88 -18.34 10.83
C ALA A 327 -23.35 -18.63 9.41
N VAL A 328 -24.20 -19.08 8.48
CA VAL A 328 -23.75 -19.43 7.11
C VAL A 328 -23.30 -18.18 6.35
N ARG A 329 -24.03 -17.07 6.47
CA ARG A 329 -23.66 -15.81 5.79
C ARG A 329 -22.38 -15.20 6.35
N VAL A 330 -22.19 -15.23 7.67
CA VAL A 330 -20.93 -14.78 8.30
C VAL A 330 -19.76 -15.63 7.82
N GLN A 331 -19.95 -16.95 7.73
CA GLN A 331 -18.93 -17.86 7.23
C GLN A 331 -18.55 -17.54 5.79
N GLU A 332 -19.53 -17.33 4.91
CA GLU A 332 -19.30 -16.93 3.51
C GLU A 332 -18.59 -15.58 3.41
N ALA A 333 -18.98 -14.60 4.22
CA ALA A 333 -18.39 -13.26 4.22
C ALA A 333 -16.91 -13.27 4.65
N VAL A 334 -16.57 -14.02 5.70
CA VAL A 334 -15.18 -14.15 6.17
C VAL A 334 -14.34 -14.98 5.20
N THR A 335 -14.90 -16.03 4.59
CA THR A 335 -14.22 -16.79 3.52
C THR A 335 -13.96 -15.91 2.30
N PHE A 336 -14.93 -15.10 1.88
CA PHE A 336 -14.76 -14.14 0.79
C PHE A 336 -13.62 -13.17 1.09
N ALA A 337 -13.62 -12.57 2.28
CA ALA A 337 -12.58 -11.66 2.70
C ALA A 337 -11.20 -12.31 2.73
N LYS A 338 -11.09 -13.56 3.21
CA LYS A 338 -9.84 -14.34 3.13
C LYS A 338 -9.36 -14.44 1.68
N SER A 339 -10.19 -15.00 0.80
CA SER A 339 -9.78 -15.25 -0.59
C SER A 339 -9.40 -13.96 -1.32
N ARG A 340 -10.13 -12.86 -1.07
CA ARG A 340 -9.87 -11.56 -1.71
C ARG A 340 -8.56 -10.91 -1.25
N ASN A 341 -8.34 -10.83 0.06
CA ASN A 341 -7.15 -10.15 0.59
C ASN A 341 -5.87 -10.97 0.34
N PHE A 342 -5.96 -12.30 0.44
CA PHE A 342 -4.81 -13.20 0.22
C PHE A 342 -4.61 -13.62 -1.25
N GLU A 343 -5.33 -13.02 -2.22
CA GLU A 343 -5.07 -13.22 -3.66
C GLU A 343 -3.76 -12.55 -4.08
N ARG A 344 -3.55 -11.31 -3.59
CA ARG A 344 -2.43 -10.45 -3.99
C ARG A 344 -1.36 -10.31 -2.92
N GLU A 345 -1.68 -10.46 -1.64
CA GLU A 345 -0.72 -10.35 -0.53
C GLU A 345 -0.66 -11.63 0.29
N ALA A 346 0.52 -12.00 0.78
CA ALA A 346 0.68 -13.18 1.65
C ALA A 346 0.37 -12.85 3.12
N VAL A 347 0.48 -11.56 3.48
CA VAL A 347 0.18 -11.00 4.79
C VAL A 347 -0.74 -9.80 4.59
N THR A 348 -1.74 -9.66 5.46
CA THR A 348 -2.71 -8.58 5.35
C THR A 348 -3.13 -8.08 6.73
N ASP A 349 -3.55 -6.82 6.78
CA ASP A 349 -4.03 -6.19 8.00
C ASP A 349 -5.43 -6.71 8.36
N GLU A 350 -5.68 -6.94 9.64
CA GLU A 350 -6.99 -7.39 10.11
C GLU A 350 -8.15 -6.48 9.67
N ARG A 351 -7.89 -5.16 9.57
CA ARG A 351 -8.88 -4.15 9.19
C ARG A 351 -9.37 -4.38 7.77
N ASP A 352 -8.51 -4.82 6.86
CA ASP A 352 -8.87 -5.09 5.47
C ASP A 352 -9.72 -6.34 5.34
N ILE A 353 -9.38 -7.40 6.08
CA ILE A 353 -10.20 -8.63 6.15
C ILE A 353 -11.61 -8.29 6.65
N MET A 354 -11.71 -7.59 7.77
CA MET A 354 -13.02 -7.28 8.35
C MET A 354 -13.82 -6.29 7.52
N ARG A 355 -13.18 -5.25 6.97
CA ARG A 355 -13.82 -4.29 6.07
C ARG A 355 -14.47 -5.02 4.90
N ASP A 356 -13.75 -5.94 4.28
CA ASP A 356 -14.23 -6.67 3.12
C ASP A 356 -15.31 -7.71 3.49
N ALA A 357 -15.20 -8.34 4.66
CA ALA A 357 -16.26 -9.21 5.18
C ALA A 357 -17.56 -8.44 5.51
N LEU A 358 -17.45 -7.26 6.11
CA LEU A 358 -18.60 -6.39 6.41
C LEU A 358 -19.27 -5.87 5.14
N ARG A 359 -18.46 -5.39 4.18
CA ARG A 359 -18.96 -4.99 2.86
C ARG A 359 -19.65 -6.15 2.15
N ARG A 360 -19.13 -7.37 2.26
CA ARG A 360 -19.78 -8.58 1.70
C ARG A 360 -21.09 -8.92 2.42
N GLY A 361 -21.17 -8.67 3.72
CA GLY A 361 -22.38 -8.86 4.53
C GLY A 361 -23.52 -7.93 4.16
N MET A 362 -23.26 -6.80 3.48
CA MET A 362 -24.27 -5.88 2.94
C MET A 362 -25.33 -5.47 3.98
N GLY A 363 -24.91 -5.26 5.23
CA GLY A 363 -25.81 -4.87 6.33
C GLY A 363 -26.69 -6.00 6.88
N ASP A 364 -26.58 -7.23 6.38
CA ASP A 364 -27.19 -8.40 7.02
C ASP A 364 -26.40 -8.87 8.24
N LEU A 365 -25.13 -8.46 8.32
CA LEU A 365 -24.18 -8.87 9.33
C LEU A 365 -23.76 -7.65 10.15
N THR A 366 -23.72 -7.82 11.46
CA THR A 366 -23.12 -6.86 12.39
C THR A 366 -21.61 -7.06 12.44
N HIS A 367 -20.88 -6.02 12.83
CA HIS A 367 -19.45 -6.11 13.10
C HIS A 367 -19.14 -7.18 14.15
N SER A 368 -19.94 -7.27 15.22
CA SER A 368 -19.74 -8.26 16.28
C SER A 368 -19.79 -9.69 15.76
N GLN A 369 -20.70 -10.00 14.82
CA GLN A 369 -20.81 -11.32 14.22
C GLN A 369 -19.58 -11.66 13.36
N VAL A 370 -19.16 -10.72 12.51
CA VAL A 370 -17.98 -10.88 11.65
C VAL A 370 -16.71 -11.04 12.51
N ARG A 371 -16.52 -10.16 13.50
CA ARG A 371 -15.39 -10.22 14.44
C ARG A 371 -15.35 -11.54 15.19
N GLY A 372 -16.46 -11.96 15.79
CA GLY A 372 -16.51 -13.21 16.56
C GLY A 372 -16.12 -14.43 15.73
N HIS A 373 -16.62 -14.51 14.49
CA HIS A 373 -16.28 -15.61 13.59
C HIS A 373 -14.85 -15.51 13.01
N PHE A 374 -14.33 -14.30 12.79
CA PHE A 374 -12.92 -14.09 12.44
C PHE A 374 -12.00 -14.60 13.56
N GLU A 375 -12.25 -14.21 14.83
CA GLU A 375 -11.46 -14.66 15.98
C GLU A 375 -11.55 -16.19 16.21
N GLN A 376 -12.69 -16.82 15.89
CA GLN A 376 -12.80 -18.29 15.88
C GLN A 376 -11.84 -18.93 14.88
N ARG A 377 -11.67 -18.33 13.69
CA ARG A 377 -10.74 -18.82 12.66
C ARG A 377 -9.27 -18.49 12.96
N VAL A 378 -9.02 -17.43 13.73
CA VAL A 378 -7.70 -17.18 14.33
C VAL A 378 -7.40 -18.29 15.33
N THR A 379 -8.34 -18.61 16.23
CA THR A 379 -8.18 -19.66 17.25
C THR A 379 -8.02 -21.05 16.65
N SER A 380 -8.72 -21.35 15.55
CA SER A 380 -8.55 -22.63 14.83
C SER A 380 -7.23 -22.73 14.06
N GLY A 381 -6.50 -21.61 13.93
CA GLY A 381 -5.25 -21.47 13.20
C GLY A 381 -5.40 -21.44 11.68
N GLU A 382 -6.60 -21.14 11.15
CA GLU A 382 -6.80 -20.83 9.73
C GLU A 382 -6.13 -19.50 9.38
N PHE A 383 -6.37 -18.47 10.20
CA PHE A 383 -5.59 -17.24 10.22
C PHE A 383 -4.51 -17.32 11.29
N GLN A 384 -3.30 -16.88 10.95
CA GLN A 384 -2.16 -16.88 11.87
C GLN A 384 -1.57 -15.49 11.97
N ILE A 385 -1.29 -15.04 13.18
CA ILE A 385 -0.67 -13.74 13.43
C ILE A 385 0.79 -13.83 13.00
N THR A 386 1.24 -12.83 12.25
CA THR A 386 2.66 -12.65 11.90
C THR A 386 3.18 -11.33 12.47
N PRO A 387 4.47 -11.22 12.85
CA PRO A 387 5.04 -9.95 13.24
C PRO A 387 4.91 -8.94 12.10
N GLY A 388 4.29 -7.80 12.37
CA GLY A 388 4.21 -6.71 11.41
C GLY A 388 5.57 -6.05 11.16
N GLN A 389 5.68 -5.30 10.06
CA GLN A 389 6.81 -4.42 9.81
C GLN A 389 6.81 -3.22 10.78
N LYS A 390 7.97 -2.56 10.94
CA LYS A 390 8.23 -1.51 11.95
C LYS A 390 7.23 -0.33 11.94
N HIS A 391 6.45 -0.15 10.88
CA HIS A 391 5.52 0.97 10.68
C HIS A 391 4.04 0.56 10.57
N GLU A 392 3.72 -0.72 10.69
CA GLU A 392 2.33 -1.18 10.58
C GLU A 392 1.54 -0.88 11.85
N THR A 393 0.28 -0.47 11.66
CA THR A 393 -0.55 0.09 12.75
C THR A 393 -1.59 -0.88 13.30
N GLY A 394 -1.73 -2.08 12.70
CA GLY A 394 -2.69 -3.12 13.08
C GLY A 394 -2.07 -4.51 13.14
N ARG A 395 -2.82 -5.49 13.66
CA ARG A 395 -2.40 -6.90 13.66
C ARG A 395 -2.32 -7.40 12.22
N GLN A 396 -1.19 -8.01 11.89
CA GLN A 396 -0.98 -8.66 10.60
C GLN A 396 -1.31 -10.14 10.66
N PHE A 397 -1.98 -10.62 9.61
CA PHE A 397 -2.39 -12.00 9.49
C PHE A 397 -1.89 -12.61 8.19
N THR A 398 -1.51 -13.88 8.28
CA THR A 398 -1.36 -14.78 7.14
C THR A 398 -2.32 -15.97 7.27
N THR A 399 -2.29 -16.89 6.30
CA THR A 399 -3.11 -18.10 6.31
C THR A 399 -2.25 -19.34 6.46
N ARG A 400 -2.82 -20.41 7.04
CA ARG A 400 -2.17 -21.72 7.10
C ARG A 400 -1.78 -22.22 5.70
N GLU A 401 -2.63 -21.97 4.72
CA GLU A 401 -2.40 -22.34 3.34
C GLU A 401 -1.18 -21.62 2.75
N ALA A 402 -1.08 -20.28 2.92
CA ALA A 402 0.07 -19.52 2.43
C ALA A 402 1.39 -19.97 3.07
N ILE A 403 1.40 -20.21 4.39
CA ILE A 403 2.59 -20.76 5.09
C ILE A 403 2.97 -22.13 4.49
N ALA A 404 1.99 -23.01 4.26
CA ALA A 404 2.26 -24.33 3.70
C ALA A 404 2.81 -24.28 2.26
N GLU A 405 2.27 -23.40 1.42
CA GLU A 405 2.73 -23.17 0.03
C GLU A 405 4.19 -22.65 0.02
N GLU A 406 4.53 -21.69 0.87
CA GLU A 406 5.89 -21.15 0.99
C GLU A 406 6.87 -22.19 1.55
N LEU A 407 6.52 -22.89 2.64
CA LEU A 407 7.36 -23.96 3.21
C LEU A 407 7.59 -25.09 2.21
N SER A 408 6.55 -25.49 1.46
CA SER A 408 6.67 -26.53 0.43
C SER A 408 7.68 -26.15 -0.64
N THR A 409 7.62 -24.91 -1.13
CA THR A 409 8.53 -24.37 -2.14
C THR A 409 9.98 -24.36 -1.63
N ILE A 410 10.20 -23.84 -0.42
CA ILE A 410 11.53 -23.80 0.21
C ILE A 410 12.08 -25.20 0.45
N LYS A 411 11.24 -26.12 0.94
CA LYS A 411 11.62 -27.51 1.21
C LYS A 411 12.04 -28.24 -0.08
N GLN A 412 11.30 -28.07 -1.17
CA GLN A 412 11.67 -28.67 -2.46
C GLN A 412 13.01 -28.15 -2.97
N MET A 413 13.28 -26.84 -2.80
CA MET A 413 14.58 -26.27 -3.12
C MET A 413 15.70 -26.85 -2.25
N GLN A 414 15.51 -26.93 -0.93
CA GLN A 414 16.51 -27.45 0.00
C GLN A 414 16.81 -28.94 -0.25
N GLN A 415 15.79 -29.75 -0.54
CA GLN A 415 15.94 -31.16 -0.90
C GLN A 415 16.70 -31.37 -2.22
N GLY A 416 16.69 -30.36 -3.10
CA GLY A 416 17.41 -30.37 -4.37
C GLY A 416 18.90 -30.02 -4.26
N ARG A 417 19.41 -29.65 -3.08
CA ARG A 417 20.82 -29.28 -2.91
C ARG A 417 21.73 -30.49 -3.01
N GLN A 418 22.80 -30.37 -3.80
CA GLN A 418 23.76 -31.44 -4.05
C GLN A 418 23.10 -32.78 -4.44
N ALA A 419 21.93 -32.72 -5.07
CA ALA A 419 21.09 -33.88 -5.39
C ALA A 419 21.24 -34.34 -6.85
N ALA A 420 22.04 -33.66 -7.66
CA ALA A 420 22.26 -33.96 -9.07
C ALA A 420 23.75 -33.92 -9.44
N GLU A 421 24.14 -34.73 -10.42
CA GLU A 421 25.47 -34.64 -11.04
C GLU A 421 25.62 -33.33 -11.83
N PRO A 422 26.81 -32.71 -11.87
CA PRO A 422 27.06 -31.53 -12.71
C PRO A 422 26.67 -31.77 -14.17
N ILE A 423 26.17 -30.72 -14.85
CA ILE A 423 25.87 -30.80 -16.30
C ILE A 423 27.18 -30.96 -17.07
N MET A 424 28.23 -30.27 -16.63
CA MET A 424 29.58 -30.35 -17.19
C MET A 424 30.62 -30.51 -16.08
N ARG A 425 31.77 -31.13 -16.41
CA ARG A 425 32.94 -31.09 -15.53
C ARG A 425 33.50 -29.67 -15.47
N GLN A 426 34.20 -29.36 -14.39
CA GLN A 426 34.72 -28.01 -14.14
C GLN A 426 35.60 -27.48 -15.28
N ASP A 427 36.58 -28.26 -15.73
CA ASP A 427 37.49 -27.85 -16.81
C ASP A 427 36.76 -27.63 -18.14
N ASP A 428 35.78 -28.49 -18.45
CA ASP A 428 34.97 -28.41 -19.67
C ASP A 428 34.06 -27.17 -19.63
N ALA A 429 33.43 -26.88 -18.49
CA ALA A 429 32.60 -25.70 -18.30
C ALA A 429 33.40 -24.39 -18.41
N ALA A 430 34.60 -24.35 -17.81
CA ALA A 430 35.49 -23.20 -17.90
C ALA A 430 36.03 -22.97 -19.32
N ALA A 431 36.27 -24.03 -20.08
CA ALA A 431 36.64 -23.94 -21.50
C ALA A 431 35.45 -23.45 -22.35
N HIS A 432 34.26 -24.00 -22.12
CA HIS A 432 33.02 -23.60 -22.80
C HIS A 432 32.70 -22.12 -22.58
N ALA A 433 32.72 -21.66 -21.32
CA ALA A 433 32.48 -20.26 -20.98
C ALA A 433 33.48 -19.31 -21.67
N ARG A 434 34.76 -19.68 -21.76
CA ARG A 434 35.81 -18.89 -22.44
C ARG A 434 35.70 -18.91 -23.97
N SER A 435 35.05 -19.91 -24.54
CA SER A 435 34.87 -20.02 -25.99
C SER A 435 33.82 -19.05 -26.55
N GLY A 436 32.90 -18.57 -25.71
CA GLY A 436 31.87 -17.63 -26.11
C GLY A 436 32.45 -16.26 -26.47
N GLN A 437 32.23 -15.83 -27.71
CA GLN A 437 32.65 -14.51 -28.17
C GLN A 437 31.87 -13.42 -27.42
N PHE A 438 32.56 -12.35 -27.01
CA PHE A 438 31.99 -11.16 -26.37
C PHE A 438 31.36 -11.37 -24.98
N LEU A 439 31.64 -12.49 -24.30
CA LEU A 439 31.24 -12.69 -22.91
C LEU A 439 32.21 -11.97 -21.95
N ASN A 440 31.67 -11.19 -21.02
CA ASN A 440 32.46 -10.56 -19.97
C ASN A 440 32.80 -11.55 -18.83
N PRO A 441 33.75 -11.22 -17.93
CA PRO A 441 34.15 -12.12 -16.85
C PRO A 441 33.01 -12.53 -15.90
N ALA A 442 32.04 -11.64 -15.63
CA ALA A 442 30.90 -11.95 -14.78
C ALA A 442 29.98 -13.00 -15.45
N GLN A 443 29.73 -12.86 -16.76
CA GLN A 443 28.98 -13.82 -17.55
C GLN A 443 29.69 -15.18 -17.63
N GLN A 444 31.00 -15.19 -17.86
CA GLN A 444 31.79 -16.42 -17.89
C GLN A 444 31.71 -17.20 -16.58
N ARG A 445 31.88 -16.51 -15.44
CA ARG A 445 31.75 -17.13 -14.10
C ARG A 445 30.35 -17.69 -13.87
N ALA A 446 29.30 -16.92 -14.21
CA ALA A 446 27.93 -17.39 -14.04
C ALA A 446 27.62 -18.63 -14.89
N ILE A 447 28.12 -18.70 -16.13
CA ILE A 447 27.98 -19.88 -16.99
C ILE A 447 28.67 -21.09 -16.36
N GLU A 448 29.91 -20.92 -15.89
CA GLU A 448 30.68 -21.99 -15.25
C GLU A 448 29.96 -22.50 -13.98
N GLU A 449 29.53 -21.60 -13.11
CA GLU A 449 28.83 -21.95 -11.86
C GLU A 449 27.51 -22.69 -12.09
N VAL A 450 26.72 -22.27 -13.08
CA VAL A 450 25.45 -22.93 -13.43
C VAL A 450 25.70 -24.33 -13.98
N LEU A 451 26.63 -24.48 -14.93
CA LEU A 451 26.90 -25.77 -15.59
C LEU A 451 27.60 -26.78 -14.66
N THR A 452 28.35 -26.30 -13.67
CA THR A 452 29.05 -27.14 -12.68
C THR A 452 28.25 -27.39 -11.40
N SER A 453 27.10 -26.74 -11.24
CA SER A 453 26.24 -26.90 -10.06
C SER A 453 25.83 -28.36 -9.84
N GLN A 454 25.76 -28.79 -8.58
CA GLN A 454 25.15 -30.07 -8.18
C GLN A 454 23.72 -29.89 -7.65
N ASP A 455 23.26 -28.64 -7.59
CA ASP A 455 21.92 -28.33 -7.13
C ASP A 455 20.90 -28.53 -8.26
N ARG A 456 19.76 -29.12 -7.92
CA ARG A 456 18.63 -29.30 -8.82
C ARG A 456 18.01 -27.95 -9.20
N ILE A 457 17.94 -27.03 -8.25
CA ILE A 457 17.42 -25.67 -8.45
C ILE A 457 18.58 -24.70 -8.24
N HIS A 458 18.88 -23.90 -9.25
CA HIS A 458 19.95 -22.91 -9.23
C HIS A 458 19.37 -21.53 -9.61
N GLY A 459 19.80 -20.48 -8.92
CA GLY A 459 19.40 -19.10 -9.20
C GLY A 459 20.39 -18.38 -10.11
N LEU A 460 19.89 -17.49 -10.97
CA LEU A 460 20.70 -16.53 -11.72
C LEU A 460 20.14 -15.13 -11.46
N GLN A 461 20.78 -14.40 -10.55
CA GLN A 461 20.46 -13.01 -10.25
C GLN A 461 21.18 -12.12 -11.27
N GLY A 462 20.43 -11.39 -12.10
CA GLY A 462 21.03 -10.50 -13.08
C GLY A 462 20.36 -9.14 -13.12
N LEU A 463 21.19 -8.10 -12.98
CA LEU A 463 20.75 -6.70 -13.04
C LEU A 463 20.14 -6.36 -14.40
N ALA A 464 19.28 -5.34 -14.42
CA ALA A 464 18.72 -4.81 -15.66
C ALA A 464 19.84 -4.39 -16.62
N GLY A 465 19.92 -5.06 -17.78
CA GLY A 465 20.92 -4.74 -18.80
C GLY A 465 22.29 -5.40 -18.63
N SER A 466 22.39 -6.51 -17.88
CA SER A 466 23.64 -7.28 -17.70
C SER A 466 23.97 -8.28 -18.83
N GLY A 467 23.21 -8.27 -19.94
CA GLY A 467 23.45 -9.16 -21.08
C GLY A 467 23.04 -10.62 -20.85
N LYS A 468 21.93 -10.87 -20.11
CA LYS A 468 21.41 -12.21 -19.80
C LYS A 468 21.29 -13.13 -21.02
N THR A 469 20.79 -12.62 -22.15
CA THR A 469 20.56 -13.38 -23.38
C THR A 469 21.78 -14.17 -23.85
N SER A 470 22.97 -13.54 -23.85
CA SER A 470 24.21 -14.19 -24.28
C SER A 470 24.65 -15.30 -23.31
N ALA A 471 24.52 -15.07 -21.99
CA ALA A 471 24.84 -16.07 -20.98
C ALA A 471 23.87 -17.27 -21.06
N LEU A 472 22.57 -17.01 -21.25
CA LEU A 472 21.55 -18.05 -21.37
C LEU A 472 21.73 -18.91 -22.63
N SER A 473 22.11 -18.31 -23.76
CA SER A 473 22.45 -19.07 -24.99
C SER A 473 23.63 -20.02 -24.74
N SER A 474 24.68 -19.53 -24.07
CA SER A 474 25.85 -20.36 -23.75
C SER A 474 25.51 -21.49 -22.76
N ILE A 475 24.68 -21.23 -21.74
CA ILE A 475 24.21 -22.26 -20.81
C ILE A 475 23.37 -23.31 -21.55
N ARG A 476 22.47 -22.90 -22.45
CA ARG A 476 21.67 -23.81 -23.29
C ARG A 476 22.57 -24.73 -24.11
N GLU A 477 23.55 -24.16 -24.82
CA GLU A 477 24.50 -24.92 -25.64
C GLU A 477 25.29 -25.93 -24.82
N GLY A 478 25.80 -25.52 -23.65
CA GLY A 478 26.53 -26.42 -22.75
C GLY A 478 25.65 -27.56 -22.23
N ALA A 479 24.39 -27.29 -21.93
CA ALA A 479 23.42 -28.30 -21.48
C ALA A 479 23.04 -29.29 -22.58
N GLU A 480 22.72 -28.81 -23.79
CA GLU A 480 22.36 -29.65 -24.94
C GLU A 480 23.51 -30.57 -25.37
N GLN A 481 24.76 -30.06 -25.36
CA GLN A 481 25.96 -30.87 -25.64
C GLN A 481 26.15 -32.02 -24.65
N ASN A 482 25.56 -31.92 -23.46
CA ASN A 482 25.64 -32.91 -22.39
C ASN A 482 24.30 -33.66 -22.18
N GLY A 483 23.44 -33.68 -23.21
CA GLY A 483 22.26 -34.54 -23.26
C GLY A 483 21.04 -34.03 -22.51
N TYR A 484 20.98 -32.73 -22.19
CA TYR A 484 19.78 -32.10 -21.63
C TYR A 484 18.92 -31.49 -22.73
N ALA A 485 17.60 -31.72 -22.66
CA ALA A 485 16.63 -30.94 -23.39
C ALA A 485 16.35 -29.64 -22.63
N VAL A 486 16.47 -28.49 -23.30
CA VAL A 486 16.27 -27.17 -22.67
C VAL A 486 14.91 -26.61 -23.06
N GLU A 487 14.13 -26.20 -22.06
CA GLU A 487 12.84 -25.53 -22.25
C GLU A 487 12.72 -24.33 -21.33
N GLY A 488 12.22 -23.22 -21.87
CA GLY A 488 12.09 -21.94 -21.19
C GLY A 488 10.66 -21.59 -20.84
N PHE A 489 10.48 -20.91 -19.71
CA PHE A 489 9.21 -20.32 -19.31
C PHE A 489 9.41 -18.89 -18.83
N ALA A 490 8.38 -18.07 -18.96
CA ALA A 490 8.35 -16.77 -18.30
C ALA A 490 6.92 -16.35 -17.94
N PRO A 491 6.70 -15.49 -16.92
CA PRO A 491 5.38 -14.99 -16.56
C PRO A 491 4.69 -14.18 -17.68
N THR A 492 5.47 -13.54 -18.57
CA THR A 492 4.94 -12.74 -19.68
C THR A 492 5.30 -13.33 -21.04
N SER A 493 4.41 -13.15 -22.03
CA SER A 493 4.67 -13.58 -23.41
C SER A 493 5.90 -12.91 -24.03
N ARG A 494 6.21 -11.69 -23.59
CA ARG A 494 7.39 -10.92 -24.03
C ARG A 494 8.68 -11.51 -23.50
N ALA A 495 8.78 -11.79 -22.21
CA ALA A 495 9.96 -12.44 -21.62
C ALA A 495 10.18 -13.84 -22.22
N ALA A 496 9.10 -14.60 -22.46
CA ALA A 496 9.18 -15.86 -23.20
C ALA A 496 9.67 -15.65 -24.65
N GLY A 497 9.35 -14.50 -25.27
CA GLY A 497 9.92 -14.08 -26.56
C GLY A 497 11.43 -13.87 -26.50
N GLN A 498 11.92 -13.18 -25.47
CA GLN A 498 13.36 -12.94 -25.28
C GLN A 498 14.16 -14.24 -25.10
N LEU A 499 13.58 -15.24 -24.44
CA LEU A 499 14.15 -16.59 -24.38
C LEU A 499 14.21 -17.24 -25.77
N ARG A 500 13.16 -17.13 -26.58
CA ARG A 500 13.15 -17.64 -27.97
C ARG A 500 14.19 -16.95 -28.84
N ASP A 501 14.38 -15.65 -28.66
CA ASP A 501 15.42 -14.89 -29.37
C ASP A 501 16.84 -15.35 -28.96
N ALA A 502 17.01 -15.89 -27.75
CA ALA A 502 18.22 -16.56 -27.28
C ALA A 502 18.36 -18.03 -27.78
N GLY A 503 17.45 -18.49 -28.64
CA GLY A 503 17.44 -19.88 -29.15
C GLY A 503 16.84 -20.90 -28.17
N ILE A 504 16.20 -20.48 -27.08
CA ILE A 504 15.57 -21.37 -26.10
C ILE A 504 14.09 -21.56 -26.47
N PRO A 505 13.61 -22.80 -26.72
CA PRO A 505 12.19 -23.07 -26.89
C PRO A 505 11.42 -22.62 -25.64
N ALA A 506 10.51 -21.64 -25.76
CA ALA A 506 9.87 -21.07 -24.58
C ALA A 506 8.39 -20.69 -24.76
N ASP A 507 7.62 -20.86 -23.68
CA ASP A 507 6.20 -20.48 -23.56
C ASP A 507 5.95 -19.72 -22.24
N THR A 508 4.73 -19.22 -22.04
CA THR A 508 4.32 -18.61 -20.78
C THR A 508 4.20 -19.64 -19.65
N LEU A 509 4.62 -19.28 -18.44
CA LEU A 509 4.48 -20.12 -17.25
C LEU A 509 3.01 -20.49 -17.01
N GLN A 510 2.09 -19.54 -17.14
CA GLN A 510 0.65 -19.79 -17.01
C GLN A 510 0.15 -20.79 -18.07
N GLY A 511 0.64 -20.71 -19.31
CA GLY A 511 0.31 -21.65 -20.38
C GLY A 511 0.74 -23.08 -20.05
N PHE A 512 1.97 -23.25 -19.54
CA PHE A 512 2.47 -24.54 -19.07
C PHE A 512 1.63 -25.11 -17.91
N LEU A 513 1.35 -24.28 -16.90
CA LEU A 513 0.53 -24.70 -15.76
C LEU A 513 -0.89 -25.10 -16.16
N ALA A 514 -1.49 -24.41 -17.14
CA ALA A 514 -2.84 -24.71 -17.62
C ALA A 514 -2.95 -26.03 -18.42
N ARG A 515 -1.88 -26.47 -19.09
CA ARG A 515 -1.84 -27.76 -19.82
C ARG A 515 -1.69 -28.98 -18.94
N GLY A 516 -1.50 -28.80 -17.63
CA GLY A 516 -1.25 -29.91 -16.71
C GLY A 516 0.24 -30.17 -16.45
N GLY A 517 1.14 -29.41 -17.07
CA GLY A 517 2.59 -29.57 -16.91
C GLY A 517 3.21 -30.35 -18.06
N VAL A 518 4.26 -31.13 -17.77
CA VAL A 518 4.95 -31.97 -18.75
C VAL A 518 3.99 -33.04 -19.28
N GLU A 519 3.57 -32.95 -20.55
CA GLU A 519 2.94 -34.08 -21.24
C GLU A 519 4.00 -35.18 -21.43
N ARG A 520 4.08 -36.12 -20.48
CA ARG A 520 4.96 -37.30 -20.59
C ARG A 520 4.60 -38.25 -21.74
N SER A 521 3.59 -37.91 -22.53
CA SER A 521 3.04 -38.69 -23.63
C SER A 521 3.64 -38.37 -25.01
N SER A 522 4.57 -37.42 -25.12
CA SER A 522 5.15 -36.99 -26.41
C SER A 522 6.69 -37.00 -26.50
N GLY A 523 7.42 -37.46 -25.47
CA GLY A 523 8.89 -37.55 -25.46
C GLY A 523 9.44 -38.77 -24.71
N ASP A 524 10.75 -39.04 -24.86
CA ASP A 524 11.47 -40.09 -24.12
C ASP A 524 11.39 -39.81 -22.61
N PRO A 525 10.75 -40.68 -21.80
CA PRO A 525 10.66 -40.52 -20.35
C PRO A 525 12.02 -40.46 -19.63
N ASN A 526 13.10 -40.82 -20.31
CA ASN A 526 14.47 -40.79 -19.81
C ASN A 526 15.26 -39.53 -20.21
N ALA A 527 14.68 -38.62 -21.01
CA ALA A 527 15.36 -37.38 -21.38
C ALA A 527 15.54 -36.48 -20.15
N ARG A 528 16.77 -36.02 -19.90
CA ARG A 528 17.05 -35.08 -18.82
C ARG A 528 16.62 -33.68 -19.27
N HIS A 529 15.88 -32.95 -18.45
CA HIS A 529 15.49 -31.58 -18.79
C HIS A 529 16.25 -30.53 -17.98
N LEU A 530 16.57 -29.41 -18.62
CA LEU A 530 16.93 -28.16 -17.97
C LEU A 530 15.83 -27.14 -18.26
N TYR A 531 15.02 -26.86 -17.24
CA TYR A 531 14.00 -25.83 -17.31
C TYR A 531 14.56 -24.47 -16.90
N MET A 532 14.36 -23.46 -17.75
CA MET A 532 14.77 -22.09 -17.46
C MET A 532 13.52 -21.24 -17.20
N LEU A 533 13.41 -20.60 -16.04
CA LEU A 533 12.31 -19.69 -15.73
C LEU A 533 12.83 -18.26 -15.65
N ASP A 534 12.58 -17.46 -16.68
CA ASP A 534 12.98 -16.05 -16.73
C ASP A 534 11.94 -15.12 -16.09
N GLU A 535 12.42 -13.97 -15.61
CA GLU A 535 11.65 -13.02 -14.80
C GLU A 535 10.98 -13.70 -13.59
N SER A 536 11.71 -14.59 -12.91
CA SER A 536 11.26 -15.35 -11.73
C SER A 536 10.77 -14.48 -10.57
N SER A 537 11.19 -13.21 -10.49
CA SER A 537 10.68 -12.24 -9.51
C SER A 537 9.21 -11.87 -9.73
N LEU A 538 8.67 -12.10 -10.94
CA LEU A 538 7.26 -11.88 -11.26
C LEU A 538 6.36 -13.11 -10.99
N ALA A 539 6.95 -14.27 -10.68
CA ALA A 539 6.19 -15.49 -10.38
C ALA A 539 5.70 -15.51 -8.93
N SER A 540 4.43 -15.87 -8.71
CA SER A 540 3.85 -15.99 -7.37
C SER A 540 4.17 -17.31 -6.70
N THR A 541 4.00 -17.38 -5.37
CA THR A 541 4.26 -18.62 -4.60
C THR A 541 3.47 -19.81 -5.16
N ARG A 542 2.17 -19.61 -5.46
CA ARG A 542 1.33 -20.67 -6.05
C ARG A 542 1.81 -21.13 -7.42
N GLN A 543 2.23 -20.19 -8.27
CA GLN A 543 2.76 -20.51 -9.60
C GLN A 543 4.06 -21.29 -9.49
N MET A 544 4.97 -20.88 -8.60
CA MET A 544 6.24 -21.56 -8.37
C MET A 544 6.02 -22.96 -7.79
N GLN A 545 5.18 -23.10 -6.76
CA GLN A 545 4.83 -24.42 -6.19
C GLN A 545 4.26 -25.34 -7.28
N SER A 546 3.25 -24.86 -8.02
CA SER A 546 2.63 -25.64 -9.10
C SER A 546 3.62 -26.02 -10.20
N PHE A 547 4.62 -25.17 -10.47
CA PHE A 547 5.69 -25.44 -11.41
C PHE A 547 6.60 -26.56 -10.90
N LEU A 548 7.07 -26.45 -9.66
CA LEU A 548 7.94 -27.45 -9.02
C LEU A 548 7.27 -28.83 -8.87
N GLU A 549 5.95 -28.87 -8.62
CA GLU A 549 5.17 -30.12 -8.54
C GLU A 549 5.00 -30.82 -9.90
N LYS A 550 5.11 -30.08 -11.00
CA LYS A 550 4.85 -30.60 -12.36
C LYS A 550 6.10 -31.05 -13.11
N ILE A 551 7.28 -30.72 -12.61
CA ILE A 551 8.57 -31.13 -13.17
C ILE A 551 9.06 -32.44 -12.52
N GLY A 552 9.80 -33.25 -13.27
CA GLY A 552 10.33 -34.51 -12.81
C GLY A 552 11.44 -34.35 -11.76
N PRO A 553 11.62 -35.32 -10.85
CA PRO A 553 12.62 -35.25 -9.77
C PRO A 553 14.07 -35.23 -10.27
N GLN A 554 14.31 -35.65 -11.51
CA GLN A 554 15.64 -35.67 -12.16
C GLN A 554 15.92 -34.41 -13.00
N ASP A 555 14.92 -33.53 -13.16
CA ASP A 555 15.04 -32.33 -13.99
C ASP A 555 15.72 -31.20 -13.24
N ARG A 556 16.53 -30.43 -13.97
CA ARG A 556 17.26 -29.25 -13.49
C ARG A 556 16.44 -28.00 -13.74
N ILE A 557 16.58 -27.02 -12.85
CA ILE A 557 15.88 -25.74 -12.92
C ILE A 557 16.89 -24.62 -12.76
N LEU A 558 16.83 -23.66 -13.69
CA LEU A 558 17.50 -22.38 -13.59
C LEU A 558 16.45 -21.28 -13.42
N LEU A 559 16.39 -20.69 -12.23
CA LEU A 559 15.51 -19.56 -11.93
C LEU A 559 16.26 -18.25 -12.19
N ILE A 560 15.81 -17.48 -13.16
CA ILE A 560 16.48 -16.27 -13.64
C ILE A 560 15.64 -15.06 -13.25
N GLY A 561 16.24 -14.05 -12.64
CA GLY A 561 15.46 -12.90 -12.17
C GLY A 561 16.29 -11.76 -11.63
N ASP A 562 15.59 -10.76 -11.10
CA ASP A 562 16.15 -9.62 -10.42
C ASP A 562 15.21 -9.22 -9.28
N THR A 563 15.63 -9.48 -8.03
CA THR A 563 14.88 -9.14 -6.80
C THR A 563 14.67 -7.64 -6.62
N ARG A 564 15.42 -6.79 -7.34
CA ARG A 564 15.31 -5.33 -7.29
C ARG A 564 14.33 -4.75 -8.33
N GLN A 565 13.82 -5.57 -9.25
CA GLN A 565 12.76 -5.15 -10.19
C GLN A 565 11.37 -5.37 -9.60
N HIS A 566 10.32 -5.09 -10.38
CA HIS A 566 8.95 -5.31 -9.94
C HIS A 566 8.70 -6.78 -9.60
N GLN A 567 7.81 -6.99 -8.64
CA GLN A 567 7.38 -8.32 -8.20
C GLN A 567 6.04 -8.69 -8.83
N GLY A 568 5.64 -9.96 -8.70
CA GLY A 568 4.37 -10.46 -9.20
C GLY A 568 3.16 -9.73 -8.62
N VAL A 569 2.03 -9.76 -9.32
CA VAL A 569 0.76 -9.17 -8.83
C VAL A 569 0.15 -10.03 -7.73
N ASP A 570 0.19 -11.35 -7.94
CA ASP A 570 -0.30 -12.36 -7.00
C ASP A 570 0.64 -12.51 -5.79
N ALA A 571 0.14 -13.12 -4.71
CA ALA A 571 0.84 -13.21 -3.44
C ALA A 571 2.20 -13.94 -3.47
N GLY A 572 3.14 -13.40 -2.67
CA GLY A 572 4.43 -14.01 -2.35
C GLY A 572 5.59 -13.61 -3.26
N LYS A 573 6.81 -13.94 -2.81
CA LYS A 573 8.08 -13.59 -3.48
C LYS A 573 9.04 -14.79 -3.51
N PRO A 574 8.66 -15.92 -4.12
CA PRO A 574 9.35 -17.20 -3.96
C PRO A 574 10.81 -17.18 -4.44
N PHE A 575 11.14 -16.41 -5.49
CA PHE A 575 12.52 -16.29 -5.97
C PHE A 575 13.44 -15.68 -4.90
N GLU A 576 12.99 -14.60 -4.26
CA GLU A 576 13.71 -13.94 -3.16
C GLU A 576 13.79 -14.84 -1.93
N GLN A 577 12.66 -15.45 -1.52
CA GLN A 577 12.64 -16.36 -0.36
C GLN A 577 13.54 -17.58 -0.55
N MET A 578 13.63 -18.14 -1.76
CA MET A 578 14.55 -19.25 -2.02
C MET A 578 16.01 -18.80 -1.90
N GLN A 579 16.37 -17.59 -2.37
CA GLN A 579 17.70 -17.03 -2.16
C GLN A 579 18.01 -16.83 -0.68
N GLU A 580 17.09 -16.22 0.08
CA GLU A 580 17.20 -16.04 1.55
C GLU A 580 17.33 -17.38 2.28
N ALA A 581 16.61 -18.41 1.82
CA ALA A 581 16.70 -19.76 2.36
C ALA A 581 18.01 -20.48 2.00
N GLY A 582 18.88 -19.89 1.17
CA GLY A 582 20.21 -20.40 0.79
C GLY A 582 20.27 -21.09 -0.57
N MET A 583 19.37 -20.79 -1.51
CA MET A 583 19.51 -21.25 -2.90
C MET A 583 20.81 -20.71 -3.51
N ARG A 584 21.64 -21.60 -4.05
CA ARG A 584 22.86 -21.19 -4.76
C ARG A 584 22.48 -20.32 -5.96
N THR A 585 23.08 -19.14 -6.04
CA THR A 585 22.69 -18.12 -7.00
C THR A 585 23.92 -17.45 -7.62
N SER A 586 24.11 -17.66 -8.93
CA SER A 586 25.13 -16.95 -9.71
C SER A 586 24.73 -15.50 -9.97
N GLN A 587 25.73 -14.61 -10.03
CA GLN A 587 25.52 -13.17 -10.17
C GLN A 587 25.95 -12.66 -11.55
N LEU A 588 25.06 -11.91 -12.21
CA LEU A 588 25.33 -11.07 -13.38
C LEU A 588 25.20 -9.60 -12.97
N ASP A 589 26.23 -9.11 -12.30
CA ASP A 589 26.30 -7.83 -11.60
C ASP A 589 26.89 -6.67 -12.44
N GLN A 590 27.48 -6.97 -13.60
CA GLN A 590 27.98 -5.94 -14.51
C GLN A 590 26.88 -5.46 -15.47
N ILE A 591 26.49 -4.18 -15.35
CA ILE A 591 25.55 -3.53 -16.27
C ILE A 591 26.31 -3.09 -17.54
N VAL A 592 25.78 -3.44 -18.72
CA VAL A 592 26.41 -3.15 -20.02
C VAL A 592 25.50 -2.36 -20.98
N ARG A 593 24.29 -1.99 -20.55
CA ARG A 593 23.29 -1.33 -21.39
C ARG A 593 23.57 0.15 -21.64
N GLN A 594 23.93 0.89 -20.60
CA GLN A 594 24.13 2.34 -20.68
C GLN A 594 25.46 2.67 -21.37
N LYS A 595 25.40 3.46 -22.45
CA LYS A 595 26.58 3.91 -23.18
C LYS A 595 27.18 5.20 -22.61
N ASP A 596 26.37 6.01 -21.95
CA ASP A 596 26.83 7.17 -21.18
C ASP A 596 27.32 6.71 -19.79
N PRO A 597 28.62 6.91 -19.45
CA PRO A 597 29.17 6.53 -18.15
C PRO A 597 28.51 7.22 -16.96
N GLU A 598 28.03 8.46 -17.13
CA GLU A 598 27.39 9.20 -16.04
C GLU A 598 25.99 8.65 -15.74
N LEU A 599 25.22 8.33 -16.78
CA LEU A 599 23.95 7.61 -16.62
C LEU A 599 24.15 6.22 -16.00
N LEU A 600 25.19 5.50 -16.43
CA LEU A 600 25.53 4.18 -15.87
C LEU A 600 25.74 4.27 -14.35
N ARG A 601 26.53 5.25 -13.87
CA ARG A 601 26.77 5.46 -12.43
C ARG A 601 25.47 5.66 -11.65
N ALA A 602 24.55 6.48 -12.16
CA ALA A 602 23.26 6.68 -11.53
C ALA A 602 22.44 5.38 -11.46
N VAL A 603 22.40 4.61 -12.56
CA VAL A 603 21.68 3.33 -12.62
C VAL A 603 22.27 2.28 -11.67
N GLU A 604 23.59 2.26 -11.48
CA GLU A 604 24.25 1.39 -10.49
C GLU A 604 23.84 1.70 -9.05
N HIS A 605 23.74 2.97 -8.67
CA HIS A 605 23.23 3.34 -7.35
C HIS A 605 21.77 2.92 -7.18
N LEU A 606 20.93 3.14 -8.21
CA LEU A 606 19.54 2.68 -8.20
C LEU A 606 19.43 1.15 -8.07
N SER A 607 20.30 0.37 -8.72
CA SER A 607 20.28 -1.10 -8.65
C SER A 607 20.67 -1.65 -7.28
N ARG A 608 21.48 -0.91 -6.52
CA ARG A 608 21.88 -1.23 -5.14
C ARG A 608 20.89 -0.73 -4.08
N ASN A 609 19.77 -0.13 -4.50
CA ASN A 609 18.77 0.51 -3.62
C ASN A 609 19.29 1.78 -2.93
N GLU A 610 20.35 2.40 -3.47
CA GLU A 610 20.89 3.69 -3.02
C GLU A 610 20.15 4.82 -3.74
N THR A 611 18.81 4.79 -3.64
CA THR A 611 17.91 5.55 -4.52
C THR A 611 18.10 7.06 -4.40
N ALA A 612 18.23 7.58 -3.18
CA ALA A 612 18.51 9.00 -2.95
C ALA A 612 19.79 9.46 -3.65
N THR A 613 20.87 8.67 -3.58
CA THR A 613 22.14 8.94 -4.26
C THR A 613 21.99 8.90 -5.78
N GLY A 614 21.31 7.87 -6.31
CA GLY A 614 21.03 7.76 -7.74
C GLY A 614 20.24 8.96 -8.29
N VAL A 615 19.21 9.40 -7.56
CA VAL A 615 18.40 10.59 -7.91
C VAL A 615 19.25 11.86 -7.85
N GLN A 616 20.10 12.01 -6.83
CA GLN A 616 20.99 13.16 -6.72
C GLN A 616 21.98 13.25 -7.89
N LEU A 617 22.53 12.12 -8.35
CA LEU A 617 23.40 12.09 -9.52
C LEU A 617 22.64 12.50 -10.80
N LEU A 618 21.43 11.99 -11.00
CA LEU A 618 20.59 12.39 -12.13
C LEU A 618 20.28 13.91 -12.09
N GLN A 619 20.06 14.49 -10.91
CA GLN A 619 19.89 15.92 -10.74
C GLN A 619 21.15 16.69 -11.15
N GLN A 620 22.32 16.28 -10.66
CA GLN A 620 23.62 16.90 -10.98
C GLN A 620 23.95 16.83 -12.48
N GLN A 621 23.49 15.78 -13.16
CA GLN A 621 23.62 15.59 -14.61
C GLN A 621 22.61 16.41 -15.43
N GLY A 622 21.71 17.18 -14.79
CA GLY A 622 20.67 17.95 -15.48
C GLY A 622 19.56 17.08 -16.09
N ARG A 623 19.37 15.87 -15.56
CA ARG A 623 18.39 14.89 -16.07
C ARG A 623 17.02 14.98 -15.38
N ILE A 624 16.87 15.85 -14.39
CA ILE A 624 15.61 16.05 -13.66
C ILE A 624 15.09 17.46 -13.91
N SER A 625 13.82 17.55 -14.31
CA SER A 625 13.08 18.79 -14.50
C SER A 625 11.94 18.87 -13.49
N GLU A 626 11.96 19.90 -12.63
CA GLU A 626 10.88 20.20 -11.71
C GLU A 626 9.83 21.09 -12.38
N ILE A 627 8.60 20.60 -12.46
CA ILE A 627 7.44 21.31 -12.98
C ILE A 627 6.27 21.00 -12.03
N PRO A 628 6.00 21.89 -11.05
CA PRO A 628 4.99 21.64 -10.01
C PRO A 628 3.59 21.38 -10.56
N ASP A 629 3.17 22.18 -11.55
CA ASP A 629 1.85 22.03 -12.18
C ASP A 629 1.78 20.75 -13.01
N ARG A 630 0.74 19.95 -12.75
CA ARG A 630 0.55 18.64 -13.39
C ARG A 630 0.34 18.77 -14.90
N GLN A 631 -0.44 19.74 -15.35
CA GLN A 631 -0.79 19.88 -16.75
C GLN A 631 0.42 20.35 -17.56
N GLN A 632 1.12 21.37 -17.08
CA GLN A 632 2.36 21.85 -17.69
C GLN A 632 3.44 20.77 -17.74
N ARG A 633 3.52 19.92 -16.71
CA ARG A 633 4.47 18.79 -16.69
C ARG A 633 4.15 17.76 -17.78
N ILE A 634 2.88 17.41 -17.94
CA ILE A 634 2.42 16.50 -19.00
C ILE A 634 2.70 17.10 -20.39
N GLU A 635 2.43 18.38 -20.58
CA GLU A 635 2.72 19.11 -21.82
C GLU A 635 4.23 19.12 -22.12
N ALA A 636 5.07 19.37 -21.12
CA ALA A 636 6.52 19.35 -21.27
C ALA A 636 7.06 17.96 -21.67
N ILE A 637 6.50 16.89 -21.11
CA ILE A 637 6.82 15.51 -21.52
C ILE A 637 6.42 15.28 -22.98
N ALA A 638 5.21 15.73 -23.37
CA ALA A 638 4.71 15.59 -24.73
C ALA A 638 5.60 16.34 -25.73
N THR A 639 5.94 17.59 -25.48
CA THR A 639 6.84 18.38 -26.31
C THR A 639 8.22 17.72 -26.44
N ASP A 640 8.79 17.21 -25.33
CA ASP A 640 10.11 16.57 -25.38
C ASP A 640 10.10 15.23 -26.13
N TYR A 641 9.00 14.48 -26.04
CA TYR A 641 8.80 13.29 -26.87
C TYR A 641 8.73 13.64 -28.35
N VAL A 642 7.91 14.63 -28.73
CA VAL A 642 7.72 15.03 -30.14
C VAL A 642 8.99 15.58 -30.76
N ALA A 643 9.88 16.19 -29.97
CA ALA A 643 11.17 16.64 -30.46
C ALA A 643 12.08 15.48 -30.95
N ARG A 644 11.97 14.28 -30.34
CA ARG A 644 12.74 13.08 -30.72
C ARG A 644 11.93 11.80 -30.45
N PRO A 645 10.93 11.47 -31.30
CA PRO A 645 10.02 10.35 -31.04
C PRO A 645 10.68 8.98 -31.31
N GLU A 646 11.70 8.95 -32.17
CA GLU A 646 12.42 7.72 -32.52
C GLU A 646 13.18 7.16 -31.31
N ASN A 647 13.02 5.85 -31.05
CA ASN A 647 13.64 5.15 -29.92
C ASN A 647 13.49 5.89 -28.58
N THR A 648 12.33 6.52 -28.36
CA THR A 648 11.96 7.15 -27.10
C THR A 648 10.78 6.42 -26.46
N LEU A 649 10.89 6.11 -25.17
CA LEU A 649 9.83 5.53 -24.35
C LEU A 649 9.41 6.51 -23.26
N ILE A 650 8.11 6.70 -23.09
CA ILE A 650 7.58 7.41 -21.91
C ILE A 650 7.12 6.40 -20.88
N VAL A 651 7.55 6.55 -19.62
CA VAL A 651 7.19 5.69 -18.49
C VAL A 651 6.38 6.50 -17.48
N SER A 652 5.27 5.91 -17.04
CA SER A 652 4.34 6.47 -16.06
C SER A 652 4.14 5.53 -14.87
N PRO A 653 3.80 6.05 -13.68
CA PRO A 653 3.55 5.23 -12.50
C PRO A 653 2.19 4.52 -12.56
N ASP A 654 1.19 5.14 -13.22
CA ASP A 654 -0.18 4.68 -13.19
C ASP A 654 -0.89 4.83 -14.56
N ASN A 655 -2.03 4.15 -14.71
CA ASN A 655 -2.80 4.15 -15.96
C ASN A 655 -3.54 5.46 -16.24
N ALA A 656 -3.83 6.30 -15.25
CA ALA A 656 -4.45 7.60 -15.46
C ALA A 656 -3.44 8.58 -16.06
N SER A 657 -2.27 8.73 -15.43
CA SER A 657 -1.14 9.50 -15.96
C SER A 657 -0.72 9.02 -17.35
N ARG A 658 -0.70 7.70 -17.59
CA ARG A 658 -0.45 7.12 -18.93
C ARG A 658 -1.41 7.67 -20.00
N ARG A 659 -2.71 7.73 -19.69
CA ARG A 659 -3.73 8.20 -20.64
C ARG A 659 -3.56 9.68 -20.92
N ASP A 660 -3.39 10.48 -19.88
CA ASP A 660 -3.26 11.93 -20.02
C ASP A 660 -2.01 12.30 -20.83
N ILE A 661 -0.89 11.59 -20.62
CA ILE A 661 0.32 11.80 -21.43
C ILE A 661 0.15 11.31 -22.87
N ASN A 662 -0.52 10.17 -23.10
CA ASN A 662 -0.84 9.71 -24.46
C ASN A 662 -1.66 10.75 -25.22
N ASP A 663 -2.70 11.31 -24.58
CA ASP A 663 -3.57 12.31 -25.20
C ASP A 663 -2.79 13.61 -25.50
N ALA A 664 -1.92 14.06 -24.59
CA ALA A 664 -1.07 15.24 -24.79
C ALA A 664 -0.03 15.03 -25.90
N VAL A 665 0.66 13.89 -25.93
CA VAL A 665 1.61 13.54 -27.01
C VAL A 665 0.90 13.52 -28.35
N ARG A 666 -0.28 12.91 -28.42
CA ARG A 666 -1.06 12.82 -29.65
C ARG A 666 -1.48 14.21 -30.14
N ALA A 667 -2.00 15.06 -29.24
CA ALA A 667 -2.36 16.44 -29.57
C ALA A 667 -1.15 17.21 -30.12
N GLU A 668 0.02 17.07 -29.51
CA GLU A 668 1.24 17.75 -29.95
C GLU A 668 1.77 17.23 -31.31
N LEU A 669 1.67 15.93 -31.56
CA LEU A 669 1.97 15.35 -32.87
C LEU A 669 1.02 15.85 -33.97
N GLN A 670 -0.26 16.04 -33.67
CA GLN A 670 -1.23 16.62 -34.62
C GLN A 670 -0.96 18.12 -34.86
N ASN A 671 -0.57 18.85 -33.83
CA ASN A 671 -0.25 20.27 -33.92
C ASN A 671 1.01 20.53 -34.75
N SER A 672 2.05 19.71 -34.56
CA SER A 672 3.29 19.74 -35.33
C SER A 672 3.15 19.20 -36.76
N GLY A 673 2.05 18.51 -37.07
CA GLY A 673 1.79 17.88 -38.36
C GLY A 673 2.51 16.54 -38.57
N ALA A 674 3.17 16.01 -37.53
CA ALA A 674 3.80 14.69 -37.55
C ALA A 674 2.78 13.53 -37.51
N LEU A 675 1.55 13.81 -37.07
CA LEU A 675 0.43 12.87 -37.06
C LEU A 675 -0.76 13.46 -37.84
N SER A 676 -1.51 12.60 -38.54
CA SER A 676 -2.72 13.03 -39.25
C SER A 676 -3.74 13.66 -38.30
N LYS A 677 -4.41 14.72 -38.77
CA LYS A 677 -5.54 15.35 -38.06
C LYS A 677 -6.86 14.61 -38.26
N GLU A 678 -6.90 13.63 -39.17
CA GLU A 678 -8.07 12.78 -39.37
C GLU A 678 -8.15 11.73 -38.27
N ASN A 679 -9.12 11.91 -37.36
CA ASN A 679 -9.41 10.95 -36.30
C ASN A 679 -10.43 9.92 -36.80
N HIS A 680 -10.12 8.65 -36.57
CA HIS A 680 -10.99 7.51 -36.78
C HIS A 680 -11.39 6.94 -35.41
N PRO A 681 -12.64 7.11 -34.97
CA PRO A 681 -13.11 6.54 -33.71
C PRO A 681 -13.21 5.02 -33.83
N MET A 682 -12.61 4.32 -32.88
CA MET A 682 -12.58 2.86 -32.81
C MET A 682 -12.98 2.38 -31.41
N THR A 683 -13.66 1.25 -31.38
CA THR A 683 -14.07 0.61 -30.14
C THR A 683 -12.95 -0.26 -29.59
N VAL A 684 -12.48 0.03 -28.38
CA VAL A 684 -11.46 -0.77 -27.69
C VAL A 684 -11.95 -1.29 -26.35
N LEU A 685 -11.33 -2.37 -25.86
CA LEU A 685 -11.63 -3.00 -24.58
C LEU A 685 -10.60 -2.62 -23.52
N THR A 686 -11.07 -2.00 -22.44
CA THR A 686 -10.27 -1.72 -21.24
C THR A 686 -10.63 -2.73 -20.15
N GLN A 687 -9.65 -3.46 -19.63
CA GLN A 687 -9.88 -4.46 -18.58
C GLN A 687 -10.37 -3.81 -17.28
N ARG A 688 -11.34 -4.46 -16.60
CA ARG A 688 -11.79 -4.13 -15.24
C ARG A 688 -10.76 -4.63 -14.21
N SER A 689 -9.57 -4.03 -14.15
CA SER A 689 -8.45 -4.51 -13.32
C SER A 689 -8.68 -4.36 -11.81
N GLU A 690 -9.67 -3.58 -11.41
CA GLU A 690 -10.11 -3.44 -10.02
C GLU A 690 -10.88 -4.66 -9.51
N LEU A 691 -11.35 -5.55 -10.39
CA LEU A 691 -12.04 -6.79 -10.00
C LEU A 691 -11.03 -7.93 -9.80
N THR A 692 -10.92 -8.42 -8.56
CA THR A 692 -10.19 -9.66 -8.23
C THR A 692 -10.86 -10.89 -8.83
N SER A 693 -10.20 -12.06 -8.78
CA SER A 693 -10.82 -13.30 -9.21
C SER A 693 -12.09 -13.62 -8.40
N VAL A 694 -12.05 -13.33 -7.11
CA VAL A 694 -13.18 -13.51 -6.19
C VAL A 694 -14.27 -12.47 -6.43
N ASP A 695 -13.91 -11.21 -6.71
CA ASP A 695 -14.92 -10.17 -7.04
C ASP A 695 -15.73 -10.56 -8.28
N ARG A 696 -15.13 -11.26 -9.24
CA ARG A 696 -15.81 -11.75 -10.45
C ARG A 696 -16.83 -12.86 -10.17
N GLU A 697 -16.82 -13.49 -9.01
CA GLU A 697 -17.84 -14.48 -8.62
C GLU A 697 -19.17 -13.83 -8.19
N TRP A 698 -19.23 -12.50 -8.11
CA TRP A 698 -20.38 -11.76 -7.60
C TRP A 698 -21.02 -10.87 -8.65
N ALA A 699 -22.32 -11.07 -8.86
CA ALA A 699 -23.12 -10.34 -9.84
C ALA A 699 -23.11 -8.82 -9.59
N ALA A 700 -23.10 -8.38 -8.33
CA ALA A 700 -23.13 -6.98 -7.93
C ALA A 700 -21.91 -6.15 -8.38
N ASN A 701 -20.79 -6.80 -8.72
CA ASN A 701 -19.56 -6.13 -9.15
C ASN A 701 -19.54 -5.81 -10.64
N TYR A 702 -20.44 -6.42 -11.40
CA TYR A 702 -20.63 -6.15 -12.82
C TYR A 702 -21.51 -4.92 -13.02
N GLN A 703 -21.46 -4.37 -14.21
CA GLN A 703 -22.32 -3.29 -14.69
C GLN A 703 -22.97 -3.71 -16.00
N GLN A 704 -24.19 -3.22 -16.23
CA GLN A 704 -24.83 -3.41 -17.54
C GLN A 704 -23.93 -2.81 -18.63
N GLY A 705 -23.68 -3.58 -19.67
CA GLY A 705 -22.80 -3.21 -20.76
C GLY A 705 -21.34 -3.66 -20.62
N ASP A 706 -20.92 -4.19 -19.45
CA ASP A 706 -19.61 -4.85 -19.32
C ASP A 706 -19.48 -5.98 -20.36
N ILE A 707 -18.27 -6.17 -20.89
CA ILE A 707 -17.94 -7.22 -21.85
C ILE A 707 -17.16 -8.33 -21.13
N LEU A 708 -17.67 -9.56 -21.17
CA LEU A 708 -17.07 -10.72 -20.53
C LEU A 708 -16.41 -11.62 -21.57
N PHE A 709 -15.15 -11.97 -21.33
CA PHE A 709 -14.41 -12.95 -22.13
C PHE A 709 -14.33 -14.28 -21.36
N TYR A 710 -14.75 -15.37 -22.01
CA TYR A 710 -14.76 -16.71 -21.42
C TYR A 710 -13.60 -17.52 -21.94
N SER A 711 -12.51 -17.64 -21.18
CA SER A 711 -11.35 -18.44 -21.62
C SER A 711 -11.68 -19.93 -21.81
N ARG A 712 -12.54 -20.50 -20.95
CA ARG A 712 -12.94 -21.92 -20.95
C ARG A 712 -14.35 -22.21 -21.45
N GLY A 713 -15.21 -21.19 -21.53
CA GLY A 713 -16.64 -21.36 -21.85
C GLY A 713 -17.44 -22.10 -20.76
N SER A 714 -18.67 -22.47 -21.08
CA SER A 714 -19.55 -23.34 -20.28
C SER A 714 -20.48 -24.14 -21.18
N LYS A 715 -20.32 -25.46 -21.20
CA LYS A 715 -21.21 -26.36 -21.96
C LYS A 715 -22.64 -26.33 -21.42
N GLU A 716 -22.80 -26.29 -20.09
CA GLU A 716 -24.10 -26.25 -19.40
C GLU A 716 -24.93 -25.04 -19.85
N HIS A 717 -24.28 -23.89 -20.00
CA HIS A 717 -24.93 -22.64 -20.34
C HIS A 717 -24.83 -22.30 -21.84
N GLY A 718 -24.30 -23.20 -22.66
CA GLY A 718 -24.12 -22.99 -24.11
C GLY A 718 -23.22 -21.79 -24.44
N ILE A 719 -22.17 -21.59 -23.65
CA ILE A 719 -21.14 -20.57 -23.85
C ILE A 719 -19.88 -21.25 -24.39
N GLU A 720 -19.45 -20.88 -25.58
CA GLU A 720 -18.30 -21.47 -26.24
C GLU A 720 -16.99 -20.93 -25.64
N PRO A 721 -15.90 -21.73 -25.57
CA PRO A 721 -14.60 -21.25 -25.13
C PRO A 721 -14.07 -20.13 -26.05
N ARG A 722 -13.33 -19.20 -25.47
CA ARG A 722 -12.69 -18.05 -26.13
C ARG A 722 -13.66 -17.09 -26.83
N THR A 723 -14.87 -16.94 -26.29
CA THR A 723 -15.90 -16.02 -26.80
C THR A 723 -16.13 -14.82 -25.89
N TYR A 724 -16.79 -13.79 -26.45
CA TYR A 724 -17.25 -12.62 -25.71
C TYR A 724 -18.77 -12.67 -25.51
N ALA A 725 -19.25 -12.08 -24.42
CA ALA A 725 -20.65 -11.76 -24.22
C ALA A 725 -20.80 -10.43 -23.49
N LYS A 726 -21.91 -9.72 -23.71
CA LYS A 726 -22.21 -8.43 -23.07
C LYS A 726 -23.17 -8.61 -21.91
N VAL A 727 -22.89 -8.03 -20.75
CA VAL A 727 -23.80 -8.05 -19.59
C VAL A 727 -25.06 -7.26 -19.93
N ALA A 728 -26.20 -7.96 -19.96
CA ALA A 728 -27.51 -7.42 -20.30
C ALA A 728 -28.28 -6.99 -19.04
N SER A 729 -28.22 -7.75 -17.96
CA SER A 729 -28.86 -7.43 -16.68
C SER A 729 -28.17 -8.12 -15.50
N ILE A 730 -28.40 -7.61 -14.29
CA ILE A 730 -27.78 -8.06 -13.04
C ILE A 730 -28.88 -8.25 -12.00
N ASP A 731 -28.92 -9.42 -11.37
CA ASP A 731 -29.69 -9.70 -10.16
C ASP A 731 -28.69 -9.96 -9.02
N ALA A 732 -28.37 -8.90 -8.28
CA ALA A 732 -27.44 -8.96 -7.16
C ALA A 732 -27.98 -9.80 -5.99
N ALA A 733 -29.30 -9.86 -5.80
CA ALA A 733 -29.91 -10.57 -4.68
C ALA A 733 -29.83 -12.10 -4.87
N ALA A 734 -30.03 -12.58 -6.10
CA ALA A 734 -29.88 -13.99 -6.45
C ALA A 734 -28.46 -14.38 -6.88
N ASN A 735 -27.52 -13.43 -6.87
CA ASN A 735 -26.18 -13.54 -7.46
C ASN A 735 -26.20 -14.07 -8.90
N ARG A 736 -26.99 -13.45 -9.79
CA ARG A 736 -27.09 -13.86 -11.19
C ARG A 736 -26.77 -12.72 -12.13
N ILE A 737 -26.09 -13.06 -13.23
CA ILE A 737 -25.89 -12.17 -14.36
C ILE A 737 -26.55 -12.76 -15.61
N THR A 738 -27.14 -11.90 -16.42
CA THR A 738 -27.64 -12.26 -17.75
C THR A 738 -26.71 -11.65 -18.77
N VAL A 739 -26.17 -12.47 -19.66
CA VAL A 739 -25.27 -12.03 -20.73
C VAL A 739 -25.90 -12.27 -22.10
N ALA A 740 -25.73 -11.33 -23.01
CA ALA A 740 -26.08 -11.44 -24.42
C ALA A 740 -24.86 -11.89 -25.22
N LYS A 741 -24.96 -13.02 -25.91
CA LYS A 741 -23.94 -13.54 -26.82
C LYS A 741 -24.00 -12.82 -28.17
N ASP A 742 -22.98 -13.05 -29.01
CA ASP A 742 -22.92 -12.48 -30.36
C ASP A 742 -24.07 -12.95 -31.28
N ASP A 743 -24.65 -14.13 -31.02
CA ASP A 743 -25.82 -14.66 -31.72
C ASP A 743 -27.16 -14.04 -31.24
N GLY A 744 -27.10 -13.08 -30.31
CA GLY A 744 -28.26 -12.41 -29.73
C GLY A 744 -28.95 -13.21 -28.62
N LYS A 745 -28.57 -14.46 -28.37
CA LYS A 745 -29.15 -15.25 -27.28
C LYS A 745 -28.68 -14.72 -25.93
N GLN A 746 -29.60 -14.73 -24.98
CA GLN A 746 -29.30 -14.37 -23.60
C GLN A 746 -29.18 -15.62 -22.74
N VAL A 747 -28.22 -15.58 -21.83
CA VAL A 747 -27.94 -16.67 -20.90
C VAL A 747 -27.81 -16.09 -19.50
N THR A 748 -28.58 -16.63 -18.56
CA THR A 748 -28.53 -16.24 -17.15
C THR A 748 -27.85 -17.32 -16.34
N TYR A 749 -26.86 -16.94 -15.54
CA TYR A 749 -26.13 -17.87 -14.68
C TYR A 749 -25.60 -17.18 -13.42
N ASP A 750 -25.18 -17.98 -12.45
CA ASP A 750 -24.46 -17.53 -11.25
C ASP A 750 -22.96 -17.43 -11.57
N PRO A 751 -22.34 -16.24 -11.53
CA PRO A 751 -20.95 -16.08 -11.92
C PRO A 751 -19.97 -16.87 -11.06
N LYS A 752 -20.34 -17.26 -9.83
CA LYS A 752 -19.54 -18.15 -8.97
C LYS A 752 -19.35 -19.55 -9.56
N ARG A 753 -20.24 -19.99 -10.45
CA ARG A 753 -20.20 -21.35 -11.05
C ARG A 753 -19.32 -21.43 -12.29
N LEU A 754 -18.83 -20.30 -12.81
CA LEU A 754 -17.96 -20.27 -13.97
C LEU A 754 -16.58 -19.72 -13.59
N SER A 755 -15.55 -20.34 -14.14
CA SER A 755 -14.15 -19.90 -13.96
C SER A 755 -13.55 -19.42 -15.28
N GLY A 756 -12.49 -18.61 -15.18
CA GLY A 756 -11.77 -18.12 -16.35
C GLY A 756 -12.51 -17.03 -17.12
N ILE A 757 -13.29 -16.22 -16.41
CA ILE A 757 -13.96 -15.03 -16.95
C ILE A 757 -13.06 -13.81 -16.73
N THR A 758 -12.87 -13.00 -17.77
CA THR A 758 -12.26 -11.66 -17.67
C THR A 758 -13.28 -10.61 -18.06
N ALA A 759 -13.43 -9.55 -17.26
CA ALA A 759 -14.37 -8.47 -17.50
C ALA A 759 -13.67 -7.23 -18.09
N TYR A 760 -14.33 -6.58 -19.04
CA TYR A 760 -13.86 -5.40 -19.76
C TYR A 760 -14.96 -4.33 -19.85
N ARG A 761 -14.55 -3.08 -20.03
CA ARG A 761 -15.41 -1.99 -20.51
C ARG A 761 -15.10 -1.69 -21.95
N GLU A 762 -16.15 -1.44 -22.70
CA GLU A 762 -16.09 -0.95 -24.07
C GLU A 762 -16.01 0.57 -24.04
N ILE A 763 -14.98 1.14 -24.69
CA ILE A 763 -14.79 2.58 -24.81
C ILE A 763 -14.46 2.97 -26.25
N SER A 764 -14.85 4.18 -26.65
CA SER A 764 -14.45 4.76 -27.93
C SER A 764 -13.11 5.48 -27.77
N ARG A 765 -12.19 5.26 -28.71
CA ARG A 765 -10.89 5.91 -28.79
C ARG A 765 -10.61 6.35 -30.21
N ASP A 766 -10.10 7.56 -30.36
CA ASP A 766 -9.73 8.11 -31.66
C ASP A 766 -8.32 7.68 -32.03
N PHE A 767 -8.15 7.18 -33.26
CA PHE A 767 -6.85 6.84 -33.83
C PHE A 767 -6.65 7.54 -35.17
N ALA A 768 -5.40 7.79 -35.54
CA ALA A 768 -4.98 8.44 -36.78
C ALA A 768 -3.83 7.65 -37.42
N GLN A 769 -3.65 7.81 -38.73
CA GLN A 769 -2.49 7.26 -39.41
C GLN A 769 -1.21 7.85 -38.82
N GLY A 770 -0.25 7.00 -38.44
CA GLY A 770 0.96 7.37 -37.70
C GLY A 770 0.86 7.15 -36.18
N ASP A 771 -0.32 6.82 -35.65
CA ASP A 771 -0.47 6.59 -34.20
C ASP A 771 0.36 5.39 -33.75
N ARG A 772 1.00 5.55 -32.59
CA ARG A 772 1.67 4.45 -31.89
C ARG A 772 0.66 3.74 -31.02
N ILE A 773 0.56 2.42 -31.13
CA ILE A 773 -0.36 1.59 -30.35
C ILE A 773 0.38 0.53 -29.53
N GLN A 774 -0.29 0.05 -28.49
CA GLN A 774 0.07 -1.11 -27.71
C GLN A 774 -1.07 -2.13 -27.76
N PHE A 775 -0.75 -3.40 -28.01
CA PHE A 775 -1.71 -4.49 -27.86
C PHE A 775 -1.97 -4.77 -26.37
N THR A 776 -3.24 -4.93 -25.98
CA THR A 776 -3.64 -5.19 -24.59
C THR A 776 -3.98 -6.65 -24.30
N SER A 777 -3.88 -7.51 -25.33
CA SER A 777 -4.07 -8.95 -25.22
C SER A 777 -3.30 -9.69 -26.32
N THR A 778 -2.92 -10.93 -26.06
CA THR A 778 -2.23 -11.80 -27.02
C THR A 778 -3.20 -12.32 -28.07
N ASN A 779 -2.84 -12.20 -29.35
CA ASN A 779 -3.54 -12.79 -30.48
C ASN A 779 -2.58 -13.65 -31.31
N ARG A 780 -2.77 -14.98 -31.23
CA ARG A 780 -1.90 -15.97 -31.89
C ARG A 780 -2.04 -15.98 -33.41
N GLU A 781 -3.21 -15.67 -33.95
CA GLU A 781 -3.45 -15.66 -35.40
C GLU A 781 -2.71 -14.49 -36.06
N LEU A 782 -2.74 -13.33 -35.41
CA LEU A 782 -1.95 -12.17 -35.80
C LEU A 782 -0.47 -12.29 -35.40
N GLY A 783 -0.15 -13.28 -34.56
CA GLY A 783 1.16 -13.51 -33.95
C GLY A 783 1.69 -12.31 -33.17
N VAL A 784 0.80 -11.59 -32.48
CA VAL A 784 1.10 -10.46 -31.58
C VAL A 784 0.83 -10.85 -30.12
N SER A 785 1.64 -10.34 -29.22
CA SER A 785 1.56 -10.58 -27.78
C SER A 785 1.00 -9.36 -27.04
N ASN A 786 0.48 -9.59 -25.84
CA ASN A 786 0.15 -8.50 -24.93
C ASN A 786 1.40 -7.63 -24.69
N ARG A 787 1.22 -6.31 -24.72
CA ARG A 787 2.24 -5.25 -24.61
C ARG A 787 3.15 -5.07 -25.82
N ASP A 788 2.94 -5.79 -26.92
CA ASP A 788 3.63 -5.47 -28.17
C ASP A 788 3.27 -4.07 -28.65
N LEU A 789 4.26 -3.35 -29.17
CA LEU A 789 4.15 -1.98 -29.66
C LEU A 789 4.25 -1.97 -31.18
N GLY A 790 3.54 -1.03 -31.80
CA GLY A 790 3.63 -0.80 -33.23
C GLY A 790 3.07 0.55 -33.64
N THR A 791 3.31 0.92 -34.90
CA THR A 791 2.87 2.19 -35.48
C THR A 791 1.89 1.92 -36.62
N ILE A 792 0.74 2.60 -36.59
CA ILE A 792 -0.27 2.50 -37.64
C ILE A 792 0.28 3.12 -38.93
N THR A 793 0.41 2.32 -39.97
CA THR A 793 0.87 2.77 -41.29
C THR A 793 -0.28 3.15 -42.21
N ARG A 794 -1.47 2.53 -42.02
CA ARG A 794 -2.66 2.80 -42.83
C ARG A 794 -3.94 2.50 -42.04
N ILE A 795 -4.96 3.34 -42.23
CA ILE A 795 -6.34 3.12 -41.77
C ILE A 795 -7.25 3.19 -42.99
N ASP A 796 -8.08 2.17 -43.19
CA ASP A 796 -9.04 2.08 -44.28
C ASP A 796 -10.36 1.50 -43.77
N GLY A 797 -11.28 2.40 -43.39
CA GLY A 797 -12.49 2.05 -42.68
C GLY A 797 -12.18 1.36 -41.35
N LYS A 798 -12.45 0.04 -41.28
CA LYS A 798 -12.15 -0.80 -40.10
C LYS A 798 -10.83 -1.56 -40.21
N GLN A 799 -10.22 -1.58 -41.39
CA GLN A 799 -8.96 -2.27 -41.62
C GLN A 799 -7.79 -1.38 -41.17
N ILE A 800 -6.92 -1.92 -40.32
CA ILE A 800 -5.70 -1.25 -39.85
C ILE A 800 -4.50 -2.07 -40.28
N ASP A 801 -3.48 -1.40 -40.84
CA ASP A 801 -2.16 -1.96 -41.06
C ASP A 801 -1.15 -1.30 -40.12
N LEU A 802 -0.29 -2.11 -39.51
CA LEU A 802 0.69 -1.68 -38.53
C LEU A 802 2.08 -2.24 -38.80
N LYS A 803 3.10 -1.42 -38.53
CA LYS A 803 4.49 -1.87 -38.40
C LYS A 803 4.76 -2.20 -36.94
N ILE A 804 5.11 -3.44 -36.63
CA ILE A 804 5.47 -3.88 -35.27
C ILE A 804 6.92 -3.48 -34.98
N ASP A 805 7.18 -3.04 -33.75
CA ASP A 805 8.54 -2.73 -33.29
C ASP A 805 9.37 -4.02 -33.12
N GLY A 806 10.62 -4.02 -33.58
CA GLY A 806 11.57 -5.12 -33.41
C GLY A 806 12.65 -5.15 -34.48
N ASP A 807 13.59 -6.10 -34.38
CA ASP A 807 14.74 -6.22 -35.29
C ASP A 807 14.36 -6.68 -36.71
N LYS A 808 13.16 -7.24 -36.87
CA LYS A 808 12.62 -7.66 -38.17
C LYS A 808 11.46 -6.74 -38.53
N GLU A 809 11.51 -6.13 -39.72
CA GLU A 809 10.36 -5.41 -40.25
C GLU A 809 9.18 -6.37 -40.46
N ARG A 810 8.18 -6.25 -39.58
CA ARG A 810 6.97 -7.07 -39.61
C ARG A 810 5.75 -6.17 -39.66
N THR A 811 4.90 -6.42 -40.65
CA THR A 811 3.59 -5.77 -40.78
C THR A 811 2.49 -6.69 -40.26
N VAL A 812 1.53 -6.13 -39.53
CA VAL A 812 0.33 -6.83 -39.05
C VAL A 812 -0.90 -6.06 -39.51
N SER A 813 -1.88 -6.79 -40.05
CA SER A 813 -3.14 -6.23 -40.56
C SER A 813 -4.33 -6.85 -39.84
N PHE A 814 -5.28 -6.03 -39.37
CA PHE A 814 -6.49 -6.54 -38.70
C PHE A 814 -7.72 -5.64 -38.85
N ASP A 815 -8.90 -6.22 -38.63
CA ASP A 815 -10.18 -5.51 -38.54
C ASP A 815 -10.43 -5.03 -37.10
N SER A 816 -10.49 -3.72 -36.89
CA SER A 816 -10.61 -3.06 -35.59
C SER A 816 -11.93 -3.34 -34.88
N ALA A 817 -12.99 -3.72 -35.61
CA ALA A 817 -14.25 -4.13 -34.99
C ALA A 817 -14.18 -5.54 -34.39
N LYS A 818 -13.27 -6.40 -34.90
CA LYS A 818 -13.06 -7.76 -34.40
C LYS A 818 -11.95 -7.82 -33.36
N MET A 819 -10.83 -7.18 -33.62
CA MET A 819 -9.68 -7.13 -32.71
C MET A 819 -9.71 -5.83 -31.90
N ARG A 820 -10.41 -5.83 -30.76
CA ARG A 820 -10.62 -4.65 -29.88
C ARG A 820 -9.58 -4.49 -28.76
N HIS A 821 -8.50 -5.29 -28.77
CA HIS A 821 -7.49 -5.32 -27.71
C HIS A 821 -6.23 -4.53 -28.06
N PHE A 822 -6.40 -3.21 -28.16
CA PHE A 822 -5.31 -2.27 -28.39
C PHE A 822 -5.64 -0.90 -27.77
N ASP A 823 -4.62 -0.09 -27.53
CA ASP A 823 -4.72 1.28 -26.99
C ASP A 823 -3.51 2.10 -27.47
N HIS A 824 -3.46 3.39 -27.19
CA HIS A 824 -2.29 4.23 -27.49
C HIS A 824 -1.03 3.73 -26.75
N GLY A 825 0.08 3.72 -27.48
CA GLY A 825 1.37 3.13 -27.08
C GLY A 825 2.53 4.10 -26.96
N TYR A 826 2.28 5.41 -26.86
CA TYR A 826 3.32 6.42 -26.60
C TYR A 826 3.92 6.29 -25.20
N THR A 827 3.05 6.06 -24.22
CA THR A 827 3.38 5.91 -22.81
C THR A 827 3.01 4.53 -22.30
N VAL A 828 3.89 3.95 -21.49
CA VAL A 828 3.66 2.68 -20.80
C VAL A 828 3.75 2.85 -19.29
N THR A 829 3.22 1.89 -18.53
CA THR A 829 3.49 1.83 -17.09
C THR A 829 4.86 1.19 -16.83
N SER A 830 5.47 1.47 -15.68
CA SER A 830 6.78 0.87 -15.32
C SER A 830 6.78 -0.67 -15.31
N HIS A 831 5.68 -1.30 -14.86
CA HIS A 831 5.52 -2.76 -14.97
C HIS A 831 5.54 -3.24 -16.43
N SER A 832 4.93 -2.49 -17.34
CA SER A 832 4.89 -2.83 -18.76
C SER A 832 6.19 -2.52 -19.49
N SER A 833 7.06 -1.68 -18.90
CA SER A 833 8.39 -1.38 -19.44
C SER A 833 9.46 -2.38 -19.03
N GLN A 834 9.17 -3.29 -18.10
CA GLN A 834 10.11 -4.32 -17.69
C GLN A 834 10.52 -5.19 -18.89
N GLY A 835 11.83 -5.41 -19.03
CA GLY A 835 12.42 -6.07 -20.20
C GLY A 835 12.56 -5.19 -21.45
N LEU A 836 12.06 -3.94 -21.47
CA LEU A 836 12.32 -2.99 -22.57
C LEU A 836 13.75 -2.45 -22.51
N THR A 837 14.26 -2.08 -23.69
CA THR A 837 15.47 -1.26 -23.86
C THR A 837 15.18 -0.28 -24.97
N THR A 838 15.57 0.98 -24.79
CA THR A 838 15.37 2.04 -25.77
C THR A 838 16.52 3.04 -25.65
N ASP A 839 16.72 3.90 -26.64
CA ASP A 839 17.80 4.89 -26.57
C ASP A 839 17.49 5.95 -25.52
N ARG A 840 16.25 6.40 -25.48
CA ARG A 840 15.81 7.50 -24.64
C ARG A 840 14.58 7.16 -23.80
N VAL A 841 14.58 7.53 -22.52
CA VAL A 841 13.43 7.36 -21.64
C VAL A 841 13.03 8.69 -21.01
N LEU A 842 11.74 9.02 -21.07
CA LEU A 842 11.12 10.11 -20.33
C LEU A 842 10.27 9.49 -19.21
N VAL A 843 10.43 9.95 -17.97
CA VAL A 843 9.71 9.39 -16.82
C VAL A 843 8.93 10.49 -16.11
N ASN A 844 7.62 10.29 -15.94
CA ASN A 844 6.81 11.10 -15.03
C ASN A 844 6.92 10.54 -13.61
N MET A 845 7.49 11.31 -12.68
CA MET A 845 7.63 10.94 -11.27
C MET A 845 6.89 11.95 -10.39
N ASP A 846 5.60 11.73 -10.21
CA ASP A 846 4.75 12.62 -9.40
C ASP A 846 4.79 12.18 -7.91
N THR A 847 5.39 12.99 -7.05
CA THR A 847 5.55 12.72 -5.61
C THR A 847 4.25 12.71 -4.81
N THR A 848 3.13 13.13 -5.43
CA THR A 848 1.79 13.04 -4.83
C THR A 848 1.12 11.68 -5.04
N VAL A 849 1.63 10.88 -5.98
CA VAL A 849 1.14 9.52 -6.25
C VAL A 849 1.52 8.60 -5.07
N HIS A 850 0.66 7.61 -4.80
CA HIS A 850 0.82 6.69 -3.68
C HIS A 850 2.20 6.00 -3.68
N PRO A 851 2.85 5.81 -2.51
CA PRO A 851 4.18 5.18 -2.43
C PRO A 851 4.25 3.76 -3.01
N GLU A 852 3.13 3.03 -3.07
CA GLU A 852 3.05 1.72 -3.77
C GLU A 852 3.42 1.79 -5.26
N LEU A 853 3.28 2.96 -5.89
CA LEU A 853 3.59 3.17 -7.31
C LEU A 853 4.86 3.99 -7.53
N ILE A 854 5.21 4.88 -6.60
CA ILE A 854 6.43 5.71 -6.61
C ILE A 854 7.35 5.25 -5.48
N ASN A 855 8.29 4.37 -5.82
CA ASN A 855 9.21 3.71 -4.89
C ASN A 855 10.54 3.35 -5.58
N THR A 856 11.40 2.64 -4.86
CA THR A 856 12.77 2.31 -5.31
C THR A 856 12.77 1.49 -6.59
N ARG A 857 11.84 0.54 -6.72
CA ARG A 857 11.66 -0.32 -7.90
C ARG A 857 11.19 0.48 -9.09
N PHE A 858 10.24 1.39 -8.90
CA PHE A 858 9.79 2.29 -9.96
C PHE A 858 10.96 3.15 -10.50
N ALA A 859 11.79 3.72 -9.61
CA ALA A 859 12.97 4.47 -10.03
C ALA A 859 13.94 3.60 -10.85
N TYR A 860 14.33 2.45 -10.29
CA TYR A 860 15.30 1.56 -10.94
C TYR A 860 14.79 1.01 -12.27
N VAL A 861 13.57 0.46 -12.31
CA VAL A 861 12.99 -0.12 -13.51
C VAL A 861 12.81 0.92 -14.60
N SER A 862 12.39 2.14 -14.27
CA SER A 862 12.11 3.17 -15.28
C SER A 862 13.40 3.73 -15.88
N VAL A 863 14.37 4.13 -15.06
CA VAL A 863 15.62 4.76 -15.54
C VAL A 863 16.51 3.74 -16.25
N SER A 864 16.57 2.50 -15.78
CA SER A 864 17.44 1.46 -16.35
C SER A 864 17.07 1.05 -17.79
N ARG A 865 15.91 1.45 -18.34
CA ARG A 865 15.52 1.13 -19.73
C ARG A 865 16.26 1.96 -20.78
N ALA A 866 16.79 3.12 -20.41
CA ALA A 866 17.54 3.98 -21.30
C ALA A 866 18.93 3.42 -21.57
N SER A 867 19.33 3.36 -22.84
CA SER A 867 20.71 3.04 -23.25
C SER A 867 21.56 4.29 -23.40
N GLN A 868 20.98 5.46 -23.71
CA GLN A 868 21.69 6.72 -23.95
C GLN A 868 21.25 7.83 -22.99
N ASP A 869 19.94 8.09 -22.89
CA ASP A 869 19.41 9.27 -22.22
C ASP A 869 18.18 8.93 -21.37
N ALA A 870 18.18 9.32 -20.10
CA ALA A 870 17.01 9.27 -19.24
C ALA A 870 16.71 10.67 -18.72
N ARG A 871 15.43 11.09 -18.77
CA ARG A 871 14.93 12.35 -18.22
C ARG A 871 13.76 12.10 -17.29
N ILE A 872 13.76 12.77 -16.15
CA ILE A 872 12.72 12.71 -15.12
C ILE A 872 12.01 14.05 -15.07
N TYR A 873 10.68 13.98 -15.02
CA TYR A 873 9.80 15.11 -14.78
C TYR A 873 9.09 14.89 -13.45
N THR A 874 9.25 15.81 -12.50
CA THR A 874 8.67 15.72 -11.16
C THR A 874 7.98 17.01 -10.78
N ASN A 875 7.06 16.95 -9.81
CA ASN A 875 6.45 18.14 -9.20
C ASN A 875 7.30 18.72 -8.05
N ASP A 876 8.23 17.94 -7.49
CA ASP A 876 9.08 18.32 -6.35
C ASP A 876 10.39 17.52 -6.45
N ALA A 877 11.48 18.16 -6.88
CA ALA A 877 12.79 17.50 -7.01
C ALA A 877 13.51 17.38 -5.66
N GLY A 878 13.26 18.29 -4.73
CA GLY A 878 13.87 18.28 -3.39
C GLY A 878 13.45 17.06 -2.56
N ASN A 879 12.18 16.64 -2.68
CA ASN A 879 11.62 15.49 -1.96
C ASN A 879 11.67 14.18 -2.76
N LEU A 880 11.99 14.23 -4.05
CA LEU A 880 11.91 13.06 -4.94
C LEU A 880 12.74 11.87 -4.44
N GLY A 881 13.96 12.13 -3.98
CA GLY A 881 14.87 11.09 -3.47
C GLY A 881 14.30 10.37 -2.24
N GLU A 882 13.74 11.12 -1.28
CA GLU A 882 13.11 10.56 -0.08
C GLU A 882 11.87 9.75 -0.45
N ARG A 883 11.00 10.29 -1.29
CA ARG A 883 9.77 9.63 -1.74
C ARG A 883 10.04 8.30 -2.44
N LEU A 884 10.98 8.30 -3.38
CA LEU A 884 11.39 7.09 -4.09
C LEU A 884 12.17 6.11 -3.21
N SER A 885 12.73 6.53 -2.07
CA SER A 885 13.46 5.62 -1.18
C SER A 885 12.54 4.73 -0.33
N THR A 886 11.22 4.86 -0.46
CA THR A 886 10.25 3.95 0.15
C THR A 886 10.43 2.54 -0.45
N ASP A 887 10.75 1.55 0.38
CA ASP A 887 10.78 0.15 -0.07
C ASP A 887 9.38 -0.45 0.01
N VAL A 888 8.82 -0.77 -1.15
CA VAL A 888 7.56 -1.50 -1.28
C VAL A 888 7.91 -2.88 -1.81
N THR A 889 7.90 -3.85 -0.92
CA THR A 889 8.23 -5.24 -1.20
C THR A 889 7.04 -6.11 -0.79
N LYS A 890 6.71 -7.10 -1.63
CA LYS A 890 5.69 -8.10 -1.35
C LYS A 890 5.94 -8.79 -0.02
N THR A 891 4.86 -8.97 0.73
CA THR A 891 4.89 -9.72 1.98
C THR A 891 5.10 -11.21 1.72
N SER A 892 5.73 -11.87 2.68
CA SER A 892 5.81 -13.34 2.76
C SER A 892 5.12 -13.82 4.02
N ALA A 893 4.44 -14.96 3.92
CA ALA A 893 3.82 -15.62 5.07
C ALA A 893 4.86 -16.04 6.12
N ILE A 894 6.08 -16.34 5.67
CA ILE A 894 7.21 -16.75 6.51
C ILE A 894 8.31 -15.70 6.42
N ASP A 895 8.78 -15.25 7.58
CA ASP A 895 9.96 -14.40 7.71
C ASP A 895 11.19 -15.28 8.00
N LEU A 896 11.97 -15.58 6.96
CA LEU A 896 13.19 -16.39 7.06
C LEU A 896 14.35 -15.63 7.71
N GLN A 897 14.30 -14.29 7.74
CA GLN A 897 15.34 -13.47 8.34
C GLN A 897 15.27 -13.47 9.88
N LYS A 898 14.18 -13.99 10.46
CA LYS A 898 13.94 -14.10 11.91
C LYS A 898 13.85 -15.53 12.44
N ALA A 899 14.37 -16.53 11.72
CA ALA A 899 14.53 -17.85 12.32
C ALA A 899 15.56 -17.73 13.47
N PRO A 900 15.20 -18.04 14.73
CA PRO A 900 16.19 -18.07 15.79
C PRO A 900 17.20 -19.15 15.43
N THR A 901 18.48 -18.81 15.51
CA THR A 901 19.60 -19.73 15.38
C THR A 901 19.40 -20.88 16.35
N ALA A 902 18.82 -21.97 15.85
CA ALA A 902 18.78 -23.27 16.50
C ALA A 902 20.20 -23.85 16.47
N ASN A 903 21.05 -23.33 17.35
CA ASN A 903 22.31 -23.92 17.78
C ASN A 903 22.79 -23.22 19.05
N GLN A 904 21.92 -23.15 20.07
CA GLN A 904 22.43 -23.26 21.44
C GLN A 904 22.61 -24.75 21.71
N GLN A 905 23.77 -25.28 21.31
CA GLN A 905 24.33 -26.43 22.00
C GLN A 905 24.29 -26.10 23.49
N THR A 906 23.52 -26.89 24.24
CA THR A 906 23.65 -27.04 25.68
C THR A 906 25.12 -27.30 26.01
N LYS A 907 25.88 -26.24 26.26
CA LYS A 907 27.12 -26.32 27.02
C LYS A 907 26.69 -26.37 28.48
N GLU A 908 26.62 -27.58 29.01
CA GLU A 908 26.68 -27.78 30.45
C GLU A 908 27.92 -27.08 31.02
N PRO A 909 27.83 -26.51 32.22
CA PRO A 909 28.90 -25.72 32.82
C PRO A 909 30.08 -26.63 33.22
N SER A 910 31.26 -26.36 32.65
CA SER A 910 32.51 -26.93 33.13
C SER A 910 32.91 -26.26 34.44
N MET A 911 32.69 -26.94 35.57
CA MET A 911 33.31 -26.62 36.86
C MET A 911 34.63 -27.40 37.06
N PRO A 912 35.56 -26.87 37.86
CA PRO A 912 36.97 -27.21 37.78
C PRO A 912 37.34 -28.53 38.46
N ASN A 913 38.37 -29.15 37.91
CA ASN A 913 38.98 -30.39 38.36
C ASN A 913 39.59 -30.25 39.77
N THR A 914 39.12 -31.01 40.77
CA THR A 914 39.97 -31.61 41.83
C THR A 914 39.31 -32.86 42.45
N ARG A 915 39.84 -34.04 42.07
CA ARG A 915 40.02 -35.31 42.84
C ARG A 915 39.00 -35.70 43.94
N GLU A 916 38.24 -36.79 43.73
CA GLU A 916 38.43 -38.15 44.31
C GLU A 916 37.18 -39.06 44.12
N HIS A 917 37.42 -40.35 43.87
CA HIS A 917 36.51 -41.50 43.66
C HIS A 917 36.05 -42.14 45.01
N PRO A 918 35.26 -43.26 45.07
CA PRO A 918 34.22 -43.85 44.19
C PRO A 918 32.97 -44.40 44.96
N GLN A 919 31.94 -44.88 44.24
CA GLN A 919 31.24 -46.19 44.40
C GLN A 919 29.71 -46.20 44.19
N ASP A 920 29.34 -46.98 43.17
CA ASP A 920 28.29 -48.01 43.07
C ASP A 920 26.77 -47.71 43.11
N ASP A 921 26.18 -48.12 41.97
CA ASP A 921 25.02 -49.02 41.79
C ASP A 921 23.57 -48.51 41.65
N LEU A 922 23.11 -48.57 40.39
CA LEU A 922 22.04 -49.43 39.85
C LEU A 922 20.59 -49.34 40.40
N ARG A 923 19.67 -48.83 39.55
CA ARG A 923 18.48 -49.53 38.93
C ARG A 923 17.30 -48.59 38.58
N ARG A 924 16.81 -48.66 37.32
CA ARG A 924 15.44 -49.06 36.81
C ARG A 924 14.24 -48.45 37.57
N GLU A 925 13.15 -47.94 37.01
CA GLU A 925 12.48 -47.87 35.69
C GLU A 925 11.28 -46.86 35.86
N PRO A 926 10.48 -46.54 34.82
CA PRO A 926 9.62 -45.32 34.72
C PRO A 926 8.10 -45.58 34.99
N PRO A 927 7.14 -44.74 34.52
CA PRO A 927 6.79 -43.38 34.96
C PRO A 927 5.32 -43.29 35.46
N THR A 928 4.91 -42.21 36.13
CA THR A 928 3.48 -41.83 36.20
C THR A 928 3.30 -40.33 36.38
N GLU A 929 2.46 -39.74 35.52
CA GLU A 929 2.03 -38.34 35.52
C GLU A 929 1.33 -37.94 36.81
N THR A 930 1.66 -36.76 37.37
CA THR A 930 0.66 -35.84 37.90
C THR A 930 1.22 -34.43 38.11
N MET A 931 0.43 -33.47 37.62
CA MET A 931 0.44 -32.00 37.76
C MET A 931 1.32 -31.36 38.84
N VAL A 932 2.08 -30.33 38.43
CA VAL A 932 2.66 -29.26 39.28
C VAL A 932 2.43 -27.91 38.57
N PRO A 933 2.21 -26.79 39.30
CA PRO A 933 1.64 -25.53 38.78
C PRO A 933 2.65 -24.65 38.03
N LEU A 934 2.12 -23.60 37.38
CA LEU A 934 2.86 -22.51 36.72
C LEU A 934 4.00 -21.93 37.59
N PRO A 935 5.19 -21.66 37.01
CA PRO A 935 6.18 -20.78 37.61
C PRO A 935 6.07 -19.33 37.12
N GLU A 936 6.35 -18.42 38.05
CA GLU A 936 6.42 -16.97 37.94
C GLU A 936 7.43 -16.47 36.91
N ILE A 937 7.04 -15.42 36.18
CA ILE A 937 7.91 -14.60 35.33
C ILE A 937 8.57 -13.56 36.21
N ILE A 938 9.82 -13.79 36.66
CA ILE A 938 10.76 -12.73 37.03
C ILE A 938 12.18 -13.20 36.67
N ARG A 939 12.80 -12.54 35.67
CA ARG A 939 14.24 -12.21 35.53
C ARG A 939 14.56 -11.89 34.06
N HIS A 940 14.40 -10.63 33.67
CA HIS A 940 15.09 -10.05 32.50
C HIS A 940 15.83 -8.74 32.84
N GLU A 941 15.87 -8.32 34.12
CA GLU A 941 16.55 -7.08 34.54
C GLU A 941 18.04 -7.25 34.84
N ALA A 942 18.54 -8.47 35.07
CA ALA A 942 19.93 -8.68 35.51
C ALA A 942 20.99 -8.68 34.38
N GLU A 943 20.62 -8.98 33.12
CA GLU A 943 21.57 -9.04 31.99
C GLU A 943 21.86 -7.67 31.35
N VAL A 944 20.99 -6.67 31.53
CA VAL A 944 21.20 -5.31 30.98
C VAL A 944 22.14 -4.50 31.87
N ASP A 945 22.02 -4.65 33.19
CA ASP A 945 22.85 -3.93 34.16
C ASP A 945 24.33 -4.35 34.04
N THR A 946 24.62 -5.65 33.91
CA THR A 946 26.02 -6.12 33.86
C THR A 946 26.80 -5.66 32.62
N ARG A 947 26.15 -5.32 31.50
CA ARG A 947 26.84 -4.82 30.30
C ARG A 947 27.38 -3.41 30.50
N HIS A 948 26.58 -2.52 31.08
CA HIS A 948 26.92 -1.09 31.16
C HIS A 948 27.87 -0.76 32.32
N TYR A 949 27.99 -1.61 33.33
CA TYR A 949 28.95 -1.35 34.42
C TYR A 949 30.33 -1.95 34.15
N ALA A 950 30.47 -2.89 33.20
CA ALA A 950 31.76 -3.49 32.85
C ALA A 950 32.85 -2.48 32.43
N PRO A 951 32.57 -1.44 31.61
CA PRO A 951 33.59 -0.46 31.23
C PRO A 951 34.10 0.38 32.40
N ILE A 952 33.21 0.89 33.25
CA ILE A 952 33.61 1.66 34.43
C ILE A 952 34.29 0.80 35.49
N GLU A 953 33.89 -0.47 35.66
CA GLU A 953 34.55 -1.43 36.54
C GLU A 953 35.97 -1.79 36.05
N ALA A 954 36.16 -1.90 34.74
CA ALA A 954 37.48 -2.11 34.16
C ALA A 954 38.39 -0.87 34.36
N ALA A 955 37.84 0.33 34.22
CA ALA A 955 38.59 1.59 34.32
C ALA A 955 38.86 2.04 35.76
N LEU A 956 37.95 1.74 36.70
CA LEU A 956 37.96 2.13 38.11
C LEU A 956 37.65 0.97 39.06
N PRO A 957 38.42 -0.12 39.06
CA PRO A 957 38.10 -1.36 39.79
C PRO A 957 38.01 -1.21 41.32
N LYS A 958 38.37 -0.04 41.88
CA LYS A 958 38.27 0.26 43.32
C LYS A 958 37.43 1.50 43.63
N GLU A 959 36.95 2.22 42.62
CA GLU A 959 36.29 3.54 42.79
C GLU A 959 34.97 3.66 41.97
N THR A 960 34.36 2.54 41.56
CA THR A 960 33.07 2.54 40.84
C THR A 960 31.87 2.88 41.72
N GLU A 961 32.01 2.74 43.04
CA GLU A 961 30.92 2.88 44.00
C GLU A 961 30.36 4.32 43.95
N GLY A 962 29.06 4.43 43.61
CA GLY A 962 28.36 5.70 43.49
C GLY A 962 28.27 6.29 42.08
N TYR A 963 28.83 5.66 41.04
CA TYR A 963 28.63 6.07 39.65
C TYR A 963 27.51 5.27 38.99
N GLU A 964 26.47 5.94 38.50
CA GLU A 964 25.34 5.31 37.79
C GLU A 964 25.43 5.60 36.29
N TRP A 965 25.22 4.59 35.44
CA TRP A 965 25.17 4.77 33.99
C TRP A 965 23.99 5.69 33.59
N LYS A 966 24.22 6.61 32.65
CA LYS A 966 23.17 7.56 32.20
C LYS A 966 22.91 7.55 30.70
N ARG A 967 23.93 7.32 29.88
CA ARG A 967 23.81 7.34 28.42
C ARG A 967 25.04 6.77 27.75
N GLU A 968 24.87 6.39 26.49
CA GLU A 968 25.94 6.00 25.57
C GLU A 968 25.89 6.92 24.33
N THR A 969 27.04 7.26 23.76
CA THR A 969 27.13 8.07 22.53
C THR A 969 28.28 7.55 21.68
N GLY A 970 27.94 6.86 20.59
CA GLY A 970 28.92 6.02 19.89
C GLY A 970 29.31 4.84 20.79
N ASP A 971 30.60 4.53 20.86
CA ASP A 971 31.14 3.50 21.77
C ASP A 971 31.56 4.07 23.14
N ILE A 972 31.15 5.29 23.52
CA ILE A 972 31.53 5.91 24.81
C ILE A 972 30.33 5.91 25.76
N GLU A 973 30.49 5.23 26.90
CA GLU A 973 29.52 5.20 27.99
C GLU A 973 29.74 6.35 28.97
N SER A 974 28.65 6.95 29.45
CA SER A 974 28.69 8.10 30.36
C SER A 974 28.04 7.77 31.68
N TYR A 975 28.80 7.95 32.76
CA TYR A 975 28.40 7.66 34.14
C TYR A 975 28.36 8.96 34.93
N LYS A 976 27.39 9.06 35.84
CA LYS A 976 27.25 10.21 36.74
C LYS A 976 27.36 9.73 38.18
N HIS A 977 28.20 10.40 38.97
CA HIS A 977 28.31 10.11 40.39
C HIS A 977 27.10 10.65 41.15
N ASP A 978 26.45 9.82 41.94
CA ASP A 978 25.17 10.13 42.59
C ASP A 978 25.32 11.20 43.69
N GLN A 979 26.49 11.29 44.33
CA GLN A 979 26.72 12.25 45.40
C GLN A 979 27.35 13.57 44.93
N THR A 980 28.25 13.53 43.95
CA THR A 980 28.98 14.72 43.50
C THR A 980 28.42 15.30 42.20
N GLY A 981 27.56 14.56 41.51
CA GLY A 981 27.04 14.93 40.20
C GLY A 981 28.09 14.93 39.07
N GLY A 982 29.32 14.53 39.38
CA GLY A 982 30.46 14.44 38.46
C GLY A 982 30.23 13.44 37.35
N TRP A 983 30.75 13.72 36.16
CA TRP A 983 30.59 12.87 34.98
C TRP A 983 31.90 12.20 34.60
N LEU A 984 31.82 10.92 34.24
CA LEU A 984 32.89 10.17 33.59
C LEU A 984 32.38 9.64 32.24
N HIS A 985 33.25 9.70 31.23
CA HIS A 985 32.98 9.18 29.90
C HIS A 985 34.06 8.14 29.57
N ILE A 986 33.66 6.88 29.36
CA ILE A 986 34.57 5.72 29.30
C ILE A 986 34.16 4.82 28.13
N ASP A 987 35.12 4.38 27.32
CA ASP A 987 34.86 3.37 26.28
C ASP A 987 34.90 1.93 26.86
N PRO A 988 34.44 0.89 26.12
CA PRO A 988 34.52 -0.51 26.54
C PRO A 988 35.93 -1.01 26.88
N GLN A 989 36.99 -0.31 26.47
CA GLN A 989 38.38 -0.65 26.75
C GLN A 989 38.92 0.04 28.02
N GLY A 990 38.14 0.91 28.65
CA GLY A 990 38.48 1.61 29.90
C GLY A 990 39.23 2.94 29.72
N ASN A 991 39.24 3.53 28.52
CA ASN A 991 39.86 4.82 28.27
C ASN A 991 38.90 5.99 28.59
N PHE A 992 39.44 7.10 29.10
CA PHE A 992 38.65 8.25 29.52
C PHE A 992 38.55 9.33 28.45
N TYR A 993 37.38 9.97 28.38
CA TYR A 993 37.09 11.03 27.43
C TYR A 993 36.49 12.26 28.13
N ASP A 994 36.65 13.43 27.52
CA ASP A 994 35.92 14.63 27.92
C ASP A 994 34.50 14.68 27.30
N ARG A 995 33.73 15.73 27.61
CA ARG A 995 32.36 15.91 27.09
C ARG A 995 32.28 16.10 25.57
N GLN A 996 33.40 16.38 24.91
CA GLN A 996 33.53 16.54 23.46
C GLN A 996 34.11 15.29 22.78
N ALA A 997 34.19 14.17 23.53
CA ALA A 997 34.72 12.89 23.09
C ALA A 997 36.22 12.93 22.69
N GLN A 998 37.00 13.83 23.29
CA GLN A 998 38.47 13.82 23.16
C GLN A 998 39.11 12.97 24.26
N PRO A 999 40.12 12.13 23.96
CA PRO A 999 40.78 11.30 24.96
C PRO A 999 41.49 12.15 26.01
N ILE A 1000 41.29 11.81 27.30
CA ILE A 1000 41.95 12.47 28.43
C ILE A 1000 42.56 11.43 29.37
N SER A 1001 43.49 11.87 30.23
CA SER A 1001 44.05 10.99 31.26
C SER A 1001 43.01 10.67 32.33
N ARG A 1002 43.11 9.48 32.93
CA ARG A 1002 42.30 9.06 34.09
C ARG A 1002 42.31 10.09 35.21
N GLN A 1003 43.47 10.70 35.48
CA GLN A 1003 43.61 11.69 36.55
C GLN A 1003 42.81 12.97 36.26
N ASN A 1004 42.86 13.48 35.02
CA ASN A 1004 42.08 14.66 34.63
C ASN A 1004 40.57 14.36 34.63
N ALA A 1005 40.18 13.15 34.22
CA ALA A 1005 38.77 12.74 34.24
C ALA A 1005 38.20 12.70 35.67
N LEU A 1006 38.96 12.14 36.62
CA LEU A 1006 38.56 12.08 38.03
C LEU A 1006 38.57 13.46 38.69
N GLU A 1007 39.53 14.34 38.36
CA GLU A 1007 39.53 15.73 38.84
C GLU A 1007 38.32 16.52 38.33
N HIS A 1008 37.95 16.36 37.06
CA HIS A 1008 36.74 16.94 36.48
C HIS A 1008 35.45 16.38 37.08
N ALA A 1009 35.44 15.11 37.50
CA ALA A 1009 34.30 14.51 38.18
C ALA A 1009 34.20 14.93 39.67
N ALA A 1010 35.28 15.42 40.28
CA ALA A 1010 35.33 15.78 41.70
C ALA A 1010 34.99 17.26 42.02
N HIS A 1011 35.01 18.17 41.04
CA HIS A 1011 34.81 19.61 41.28
C HIS A 1011 33.53 20.17 40.60
N GLU A 1012 32.57 20.63 41.40
CA GLU A 1012 31.54 21.60 40.95
C GLU A 1012 32.11 23.02 40.95
N PRO A 1013 31.86 23.86 39.92
CA PRO A 1013 31.91 25.30 40.07
C PRO A 1013 30.49 25.86 40.14
N SER A 1014 30.06 26.20 41.36
CA SER A 1014 29.10 27.26 41.61
C SER A 1014 29.77 28.61 41.38
N HIS A 1015 29.30 29.47 40.46
CA HIS A 1015 29.22 30.94 40.66
C HIS A 1015 28.52 31.72 39.52
N SER A 1016 27.53 32.49 39.98
CA SER A 1016 26.74 33.66 39.53
C SER A 1016 26.90 34.39 38.18
N VAL A 1017 25.73 34.91 37.79
CA VAL A 1017 25.34 35.99 36.86
C VAL A 1017 25.97 37.37 37.16
N ALA A 1018 26.16 38.16 36.09
CA ALA A 1018 26.22 39.64 35.94
C ALA A 1018 27.59 40.41 35.87
N ASP A 1019 27.75 41.05 34.71
CA ASP A 1019 28.11 42.45 34.40
C ASP A 1019 29.56 42.98 34.21
N ASN A 1020 29.67 43.70 33.07
CA ASN A 1020 30.46 44.91 32.73
C ASN A 1020 31.89 44.83 32.13
N ALA A 1021 31.92 44.99 30.80
CA ALA A 1021 32.42 46.16 30.05
C ALA A 1021 33.90 46.65 30.08
N ILE A 1022 34.22 47.30 28.95
CA ILE A 1022 35.22 48.35 28.65
C ILE A 1022 36.59 47.89 28.10
N VAL A 1023 36.87 48.22 26.81
CA VAL A 1023 37.86 49.22 26.34
C VAL A 1023 38.31 48.92 24.88
N SER A 1024 37.92 49.83 23.98
CA SER A 1024 38.41 50.13 22.60
C SER A 1024 39.94 50.36 22.54
N PRO A 1025 40.67 50.44 21.38
CA PRO A 1025 40.35 51.42 20.32
C PRO A 1025 40.81 51.15 18.86
N ASN A 1026 40.19 51.96 17.96
CA ASN A 1026 40.78 52.61 16.76
C ASN A 1026 41.35 51.74 15.63
N ARG A 1027 41.33 52.08 14.35
CA ARG A 1027 40.89 53.17 13.43
C ARG A 1027 41.32 52.59 12.04
N ALA A 1028 40.68 52.80 10.90
CA ALA A 1028 40.49 54.07 10.22
C ALA A 1028 39.76 53.81 8.88
N ASP A 1029 39.03 54.84 8.42
CA ASP A 1029 38.93 55.34 7.04
C ASP A 1029 38.41 54.38 5.93
N LYS A 1030 37.48 54.74 5.03
CA LYS A 1030 37.09 56.06 4.51
C LYS A 1030 35.86 55.87 3.58
N ASN A 1031 35.01 56.90 3.56
CA ASN A 1031 34.32 57.52 2.41
C ASN A 1031 33.49 56.64 1.46
N ASP A 1032 32.18 56.93 1.39
CA ASP A 1032 31.52 57.72 0.31
C ASP A 1032 30.98 56.74 -0.76
N ASP A 1033 29.87 56.90 -1.43
CA ASP A 1033 28.74 57.83 -1.46
C ASP A 1033 27.80 57.24 -2.53
N GLN A 1034 26.50 57.57 -2.47
CA GLN A 1034 25.47 57.39 -3.52
C GLN A 1034 25.05 55.93 -3.86
N GLY A 1035 23.77 55.60 -4.02
CA GLY A 1035 22.58 56.39 -4.19
C GLY A 1035 21.63 55.66 -5.15
N ILE A 1036 20.33 55.71 -4.83
CA ILE A 1036 19.19 55.70 -5.75
C ILE A 1036 18.79 54.35 -6.40
N SER A 1037 17.67 53.84 -5.88
CA SER A 1037 16.43 53.49 -6.60
C SER A 1037 16.53 53.11 -8.09
N LEU A 1038 16.13 51.87 -8.39
CA LEU A 1038 14.89 51.54 -9.12
C LEU A 1038 14.51 50.08 -8.86
#